data_AF-A0A964H7E8-F1
#
_entry.id   AF-A0A964H7E8-F1
#
_cell.length_a   1.000
_cell.length_b   1.000
_cell.length_c   1.000
_cell.angle_alpha   90.00
_cell.angle_beta   90.00
_cell.angle_gamma   90.00
#
_symmetry.space_group_name_H-M   'P 1'
#
loop_
_entity.id
_entity.type
_entity.pdbx_description
1 polymer ?
#
loop_
_entity_poly.entity_id
_entity_poly.type
_entity_poly.pdbx_seq_one_letter_code
_entity_poly.pdbx_strand_id
1 'polypeptide(L)'
;MGKKRVWIGKIILLFLLMGGVFSWGIEVEGRVLTLIIDGKNGKSEKVQYLKTSSGKIYKIANRNDIGDKYVVIDGNVGANTKVVGGVREIYVTTYRKASPKNSLMVSEPNQVVGEQRMLVALFNYPDDKTQPFTLDDIKNYVENDSDSVNEFFKENSYNKVYFTVDYLDWATLPRKSTDYKGDENLLLQDSIKTIDSKVNFRNYNRLCFIYNVVKDVWWAGLGSIGTWSISTGDGTVEASIDWINGVYLNPEKYGTTDGKTIIAHELGHNFGFWHASSIQCALTTGYVPENLNFPDKSCSSYNEYGDANDIMGNSYNYENFSSIWKNSVGWLTDVVTALQDGSYTLYFVEQTQHTPRALRVPIGRDNRGNTYYYWIEYRTNDSSISKFDRTKGVQVRAYFPPFYIDSSSKTNSLRFVKDDTGTFYDVTTDQPFIDKYRGIKISLNNEVDDGVNSYVTLGVEVPKLIVDPIFTDYGTISGSEEESITITNKDTSPVTIKSLNMKGDTPSEFYISSDGCTGKTLGYGQSCQIKVMTNPTSTGRKNAYLTISTNSPITPLLTAGFTAYYNGTTSSGGGGDGRCFIATAAYGSYLEPHVMTLRNFRDRFLLTNPLGREFVKLYYRYSPPIAQYIRDKEGLKIVVRALLTPLVLFIEHPLSGLLLLLGLVGGVVAFRRKRGIAS
;
A
#
# COMPACT_ATOMS: atom_id res chain seq x y z
N MET A 1 65.34 24.77 -28.03
CA MET A 1 65.77 24.38 -26.66
C MET A 1 64.70 24.79 -25.67
N GLY A 2 64.24 23.85 -24.83
CA GLY A 2 63.64 24.17 -23.52
C GLY A 2 62.21 24.72 -23.43
N LYS A 3 61.40 23.99 -22.64
CA LYS A 3 60.30 24.41 -21.76
C LYS A 3 58.98 24.96 -22.34
N LYS A 4 57.91 24.29 -21.85
CA LYS A 4 56.61 24.81 -21.37
C LYS A 4 55.83 25.74 -22.31
N ARG A 5 54.66 25.28 -22.77
CA ARG A 5 53.34 25.72 -22.25
C ARG A 5 52.17 25.10 -23.05
N VAL A 6 51.13 24.72 -22.29
CA VAL A 6 49.70 24.89 -22.61
C VAL A 6 49.14 23.93 -23.69
N TRP A 7 48.45 22.84 -23.35
CA TRP A 7 47.28 22.69 -22.47
C TRP A 7 46.05 23.48 -22.96
N ILE A 8 45.62 23.28 -24.21
CA ILE A 8 44.27 23.66 -24.73
C ILE A 8 43.79 22.74 -25.88
N GLY A 9 44.66 22.06 -26.62
CA GLY A 9 44.25 21.25 -27.79
C GLY A 9 43.81 19.78 -27.56
N LYS A 10 43.93 19.24 -26.34
CA LYS A 10 43.64 17.81 -26.06
C LYS A 10 42.46 17.54 -25.11
N ILE A 11 41.77 18.58 -24.64
CA ILE A 11 40.57 18.42 -23.80
C ILE A 11 39.29 18.33 -24.66
N ILE A 12 39.27 18.97 -25.84
CA ILE A 12 38.07 19.00 -26.69
C ILE A 12 37.82 17.67 -27.42
N LEU A 13 38.87 16.87 -27.68
CA LEU A 13 38.72 15.57 -28.35
C LEU A 13 38.39 14.41 -27.37
N LEU A 14 38.65 14.57 -26.07
CA LEU A 14 38.22 13.58 -25.06
C LEU A 14 36.76 13.79 -24.63
N PHE A 15 36.23 15.01 -24.76
CA PHE A 15 34.80 15.29 -24.50
C PHE A 15 33.87 14.77 -25.61
N LEU A 16 34.36 14.61 -26.85
CA LEU A 16 33.58 14.10 -27.97
C LEU A 16 33.62 12.56 -28.14
N LEU A 17 34.48 11.86 -27.39
CA LEU A 17 34.58 10.39 -27.38
C LEU A 17 34.06 9.74 -26.09
N MET A 18 33.58 10.54 -25.13
CA MET A 18 32.76 10.08 -23.98
C MET A 18 31.26 10.00 -24.33
N GLY A 19 30.91 9.79 -25.60
CA GLY A 19 29.54 9.58 -26.09
C GLY A 19 29.00 8.17 -25.76
N GLY A 20 29.23 7.70 -24.54
CA GLY A 20 28.80 6.38 -24.05
C GLY A 20 27.97 6.50 -22.78
N VAL A 21 26.66 6.67 -22.97
CA VAL A 21 25.57 6.35 -22.03
C VAL A 21 25.65 7.01 -20.64
N PHE A 22 25.60 8.34 -20.60
CA PHE A 22 24.84 8.98 -19.53
C PHE A 22 23.36 8.80 -19.87
N SER A 23 22.68 7.86 -19.20
CA SER A 23 21.22 7.85 -19.18
C SER A 23 20.78 9.12 -18.46
N TRP A 24 20.44 10.17 -19.22
CA TRP A 24 19.78 11.34 -18.69
C TRP A 24 18.40 10.91 -18.20
N GLY A 25 18.26 10.74 -16.89
CA GLY A 25 16.94 10.56 -16.32
C GLY A 25 16.17 11.87 -16.42
N ILE A 26 14.90 11.79 -16.82
CA ILE A 26 14.01 12.95 -16.88
C ILE A 26 13.27 13.00 -15.54
N GLU A 27 13.41 14.12 -14.84
CA GLU A 27 12.61 14.44 -13.66
C GLU A 27 11.20 14.87 -14.11
N VAL A 28 10.15 14.28 -13.53
CA VAL A 28 8.76 14.53 -13.94
C VAL A 28 7.85 14.64 -12.72
N GLU A 29 7.42 15.85 -12.40
CA GLU A 29 6.47 16.08 -11.31
C GLU A 29 5.02 16.05 -11.79
N GLY A 30 4.13 15.40 -11.04
CA GLY A 30 2.71 15.32 -11.41
C GLY A 30 1.77 14.74 -10.36
N ARG A 31 0.48 14.72 -10.68
CA ARG A 31 -0.57 14.05 -9.90
C ARG A 31 -0.72 12.61 -10.41
N VAL A 32 -0.80 11.64 -9.50
CA VAL A 32 -1.13 10.25 -9.86
C VAL A 32 -2.64 10.13 -10.00
N LEU A 33 -3.05 9.45 -11.06
CA LEU A 33 -4.41 9.04 -11.36
C LEU A 33 -4.47 7.52 -11.28
N THR A 34 -5.48 6.97 -10.62
CA THR A 34 -5.67 5.52 -10.43
C THR A 34 -6.98 5.07 -11.05
N LEU A 35 -6.91 4.35 -12.17
CA LEU A 35 -8.03 3.61 -12.74
C LEU A 35 -8.13 2.23 -12.08
N ILE A 36 -9.35 1.82 -11.82
CA ILE A 36 -9.70 0.45 -11.46
C ILE A 36 -10.37 -0.18 -12.67
N ILE A 37 -9.82 -1.32 -13.09
CA ILE A 37 -10.28 -2.08 -14.25
C ILE A 37 -11.00 -3.32 -13.79
N ASP A 38 -12.30 -3.44 -14.06
CA ASP A 38 -13.13 -4.50 -13.49
C ASP A 38 -13.38 -5.63 -14.47
N GLY A 39 -12.77 -6.77 -14.17
CA GLY A 39 -12.75 -7.94 -15.03
C GLY A 39 -14.00 -8.80 -14.94
N LYS A 40 -14.35 -9.41 -16.07
CA LYS A 40 -15.43 -10.41 -16.20
C LYS A 40 -15.28 -11.64 -15.31
N ASN A 41 -14.09 -11.87 -14.76
CA ASN A 41 -13.75 -13.03 -13.93
C ASN A 41 -13.74 -12.71 -12.44
N GLY A 42 -14.29 -11.57 -12.01
CA GLY A 42 -14.29 -11.15 -10.61
C GLY A 42 -12.90 -10.81 -10.10
N LYS A 43 -12.04 -10.27 -10.96
CA LYS A 43 -10.72 -9.74 -10.61
C LYS A 43 -10.57 -8.36 -11.22
N SER A 44 -9.84 -7.48 -10.55
CA SER A 44 -9.57 -6.16 -11.11
C SER A 44 -8.13 -6.01 -11.62
N GLU A 45 -7.78 -4.86 -12.17
CA GLU A 45 -6.42 -4.41 -12.36
C GLU A 45 -6.35 -2.94 -12.01
N LYS A 46 -5.28 -2.54 -11.32
CA LYS A 46 -5.02 -1.15 -11.03
C LYS A 46 -4.07 -0.59 -12.06
N VAL A 47 -4.52 0.44 -12.79
CA VAL A 47 -3.69 1.14 -13.76
C VAL A 47 -3.47 2.57 -13.31
N GLN A 48 -2.22 3.01 -13.28
CA GLN A 48 -1.85 4.35 -12.82
C GLN A 48 -1.28 5.20 -13.95
N TYR A 49 -1.64 6.48 -13.92
CA TYR A 49 -1.14 7.50 -14.82
C TYR A 49 -0.56 8.68 -14.03
N LEU A 50 0.51 9.30 -14.52
CA LEU A 50 1.06 10.54 -14.00
C LEU A 50 0.66 11.70 -14.91
N LYS A 51 -0.05 12.69 -14.38
CA LYS A 51 -0.33 13.96 -15.07
C LYS A 51 0.59 15.06 -14.59
N THR A 52 1.40 15.63 -15.48
CA THR A 52 2.31 16.73 -15.15
C THR A 52 1.57 18.06 -15.05
N SER A 53 2.22 19.06 -14.43
CA SER A 53 1.75 20.46 -14.43
C SER A 53 1.55 21.02 -15.85
N SER A 54 2.29 20.51 -16.83
CA SER A 54 2.13 20.86 -18.25
C SER A 54 0.97 20.13 -18.95
N GLY A 55 0.17 19.35 -18.21
CA GLY A 55 -0.97 18.59 -18.75
C GLY A 55 -0.61 17.29 -19.49
N LYS A 56 0.67 16.88 -19.52
CA LYS A 56 1.06 15.62 -20.17
C LYS A 56 0.71 14.44 -19.27
N ILE A 57 0.14 13.40 -19.86
CA ILE A 57 -0.24 12.17 -19.15
C ILE A 57 0.71 11.04 -19.57
N TYR A 58 1.24 10.33 -18.59
CA TYR A 58 2.14 9.20 -18.77
C TYR A 58 1.56 7.97 -18.09
N LYS A 59 1.42 6.86 -18.81
CA LYS A 59 1.09 5.58 -18.18
C LYS A 59 2.31 5.11 -17.40
N ILE A 60 2.09 4.72 -16.15
CA ILE A 60 3.14 4.23 -15.27
C ILE A 60 3.29 2.72 -15.51
N ALA A 61 4.39 2.32 -16.14
CA ALA A 61 4.71 0.91 -16.39
C ALA A 61 5.53 0.33 -15.22
N ASN A 62 5.07 -0.79 -14.68
CA ASN A 62 5.45 -1.24 -13.34
C ASN A 62 6.84 -1.89 -13.26
N ARG A 63 7.57 -1.62 -12.18
CA ARG A 63 8.43 -2.62 -11.52
C ARG A 63 8.37 -2.42 -9.99
N ASN A 64 7.16 -2.68 -9.47
CA ASN A 64 6.78 -2.79 -8.08
C ASN A 64 6.53 -1.44 -7.37
N ASP A 65 5.25 -1.08 -7.27
CA ASP A 65 4.61 -0.29 -6.21
C ASP A 65 4.80 1.23 -6.18
N ILE A 66 4.13 1.91 -7.11
CA ILE A 66 3.78 3.31 -6.92
C ILE A 66 2.51 3.37 -6.05
N GLY A 67 2.71 3.54 -4.75
CA GLY A 67 1.62 3.73 -3.78
C GLY A 67 0.66 4.85 -4.13
N ASP A 68 -0.55 4.80 -3.57
CA ASP A 68 -1.59 5.84 -3.72
C ASP A 68 -1.22 7.15 -3.02
N LYS A 69 -0.23 7.85 -3.58
CA LYS A 69 0.23 9.18 -3.20
C LYS A 69 0.57 9.97 -4.45
N TYR A 70 0.41 11.29 -4.36
CA TYR A 70 0.97 12.24 -5.31
C TYR A 70 2.44 11.88 -5.60
N VAL A 71 2.78 11.70 -6.87
CA VAL A 71 4.12 11.31 -7.29
C VAL A 71 4.88 12.55 -7.73
N VAL A 72 5.80 12.97 -6.87
CA VAL A 72 6.91 13.82 -7.26
C VAL A 72 8.03 12.87 -7.72
N ILE A 73 8.23 12.71 -9.03
CA ILE A 73 9.39 11.96 -9.52
C ILE A 73 10.59 12.90 -9.52
N ASP A 74 11.21 13.06 -8.35
CA ASP A 74 12.54 13.65 -8.21
C ASP A 74 13.59 12.51 -8.20
N GLY A 75 14.11 12.17 -9.38
CA GLY A 75 15.06 11.06 -9.58
C GLY A 75 15.23 10.59 -11.03
N ASN A 76 16.33 9.88 -11.32
CA ASN A 76 16.69 9.44 -12.66
C ASN A 76 15.72 8.39 -13.24
N VAL A 77 14.76 8.80 -14.07
CA VAL A 77 13.93 7.89 -14.89
C VAL A 77 14.76 7.27 -16.01
N GLY A 78 15.03 5.96 -15.97
CA GLY A 78 15.74 5.27 -17.05
C GLY A 78 14.95 5.32 -18.37
N ALA A 79 15.52 5.93 -19.42
CA ALA A 79 14.83 6.15 -20.68
C ALA A 79 14.77 4.89 -21.55
N ASN A 80 13.65 4.16 -21.48
CA ASN A 80 13.10 3.41 -22.60
C ASN A 80 11.66 3.86 -22.80
N THR A 81 11.45 4.93 -23.58
CA THR A 81 10.10 5.39 -23.92
C THR A 81 9.50 4.46 -24.96
N LYS A 82 8.51 3.68 -24.58
CA LYS A 82 7.62 3.00 -25.54
C LYS A 82 6.46 3.94 -25.85
N VAL A 83 6.25 4.22 -27.14
CA VAL A 83 5.07 4.93 -27.62
C VAL A 83 4.15 3.87 -28.20
N VAL A 84 2.99 3.70 -27.58
CA VAL A 84 1.92 2.83 -28.09
C VAL A 84 0.73 3.74 -28.35
N GLY A 85 0.22 3.78 -29.59
CA GLY A 85 -1.09 4.39 -29.88
C GLY A 85 -1.28 5.88 -29.59
N GLY A 86 -0.27 6.63 -29.15
CA GLY A 86 -0.39 8.03 -28.70
C GLY A 86 -0.12 8.23 -27.21
N VAL A 87 -0.08 7.15 -26.42
CA VAL A 87 0.33 7.15 -25.02
C VAL A 87 1.83 6.87 -24.87
N ARG A 88 2.48 7.64 -23.98
CA ARG A 88 3.88 7.46 -23.60
C ARG A 88 3.95 6.72 -22.26
N GLU A 89 4.67 5.60 -22.24
CA GLU A 89 4.96 4.85 -21.02
C GLU A 89 6.30 5.29 -20.41
N ILE A 90 6.35 5.40 -19.08
CA ILE A 90 7.60 5.62 -18.32
C ILE A 90 7.80 4.53 -17.27
N TYR A 91 9.06 4.11 -17.09
CA TYR A 91 9.45 3.16 -16.04
C TYR A 91 10.07 3.92 -14.87
N VAL A 92 9.47 3.82 -13.69
CA VAL A 92 9.95 4.53 -12.50
C VAL A 92 10.91 3.63 -11.73
N THR A 93 12.15 4.10 -11.56
CA THR A 93 13.24 3.39 -10.86
C THR A 93 13.45 3.92 -9.43
N THR A 94 13.16 5.20 -9.17
CA THR A 94 13.22 5.85 -7.84
C THR A 94 12.21 6.99 -7.75
N TYR A 95 11.53 7.16 -6.60
CA TYR A 95 10.66 8.31 -6.31
C TYR A 95 10.93 8.85 -4.89
N ARG A 96 10.58 10.12 -4.62
CA ARG A 96 10.59 10.70 -3.26
C ARG A 96 9.19 11.18 -2.87
N LYS A 97 8.80 10.89 -1.63
CA LYS A 97 7.56 11.43 -1.05
C LYS A 97 7.77 12.90 -0.71
N ALA A 98 6.87 13.79 -1.14
CA ALA A 98 6.80 15.15 -0.60
C ALA A 98 6.60 15.07 0.93
N SER A 99 7.30 15.93 1.69
CA SER A 99 7.31 15.88 3.15
C SER A 99 5.88 15.87 3.73
N PRO A 100 5.56 15.06 4.76
CA PRO A 100 4.19 14.90 5.27
C PRO A 100 3.53 16.20 5.75
N LYS A 101 4.33 17.24 6.05
CA LYS A 101 3.80 18.56 6.40
C LYS A 101 3.05 19.25 5.24
N ASN A 102 3.31 18.82 4.00
CA ASN A 102 2.61 19.26 2.80
C ASN A 102 1.83 18.11 2.11
N SER A 103 1.80 16.91 2.71
CA SER A 103 0.82 15.92 2.27
C SER A 103 -0.49 16.31 2.90
N LEU A 104 -1.39 16.88 2.09
CA LEU A 104 -2.81 16.76 2.36
C LEU A 104 -3.02 15.29 2.72
N MET A 105 -3.49 15.11 3.94
CA MET A 105 -4.03 13.87 4.44
C MET A 105 -4.99 13.31 3.35
N VAL A 106 -5.45 12.07 3.49
CA VAL A 106 -6.87 11.91 3.17
C VAL A 106 -7.53 12.87 4.15
N SER A 107 -7.74 14.11 3.67
CA SER A 107 -8.45 15.13 4.43
C SER A 107 -9.72 14.45 4.86
N GLU A 108 -10.22 14.85 6.03
CA GLU A 108 -11.61 14.60 6.37
C GLU A 108 -12.47 14.60 5.11
N PRO A 109 -13.39 13.63 4.96
CA PRO A 109 -14.07 13.34 3.72
C PRO A 109 -14.31 14.64 2.97
N ASN A 110 -13.75 14.81 1.77
CA ASN A 110 -14.29 15.82 0.87
C ASN A 110 -15.76 15.43 0.80
N GLN A 111 -16.63 16.11 1.54
CA GLN A 111 -18.01 15.68 1.71
C GLN A 111 -18.62 15.78 0.32
N VAL A 112 -18.70 14.66 -0.38
CA VAL A 112 -19.28 14.63 -1.71
C VAL A 112 -20.77 14.45 -1.48
N VAL A 113 -21.40 15.58 -1.20
CA VAL A 113 -22.84 15.73 -0.93
C VAL A 113 -23.41 16.77 -1.89
N GLY A 114 -24.74 16.78 -1.99
CA GLY A 114 -25.50 17.60 -2.92
C GLY A 114 -25.57 17.02 -4.32
N GLU A 115 -25.99 17.88 -5.24
CA GLU A 115 -26.17 17.57 -6.65
C GLU A 115 -24.87 17.13 -7.33
N GLN A 116 -24.94 16.01 -8.03
CA GLN A 116 -23.87 15.51 -8.89
C GLN A 116 -24.29 15.69 -10.35
N ARG A 117 -23.67 16.64 -11.05
CA ARG A 117 -23.97 16.93 -12.46
C ARG A 117 -23.25 15.91 -13.33
N MET A 118 -24.04 15.03 -13.94
CA MET A 118 -23.54 13.90 -14.71
C MET A 118 -23.85 14.05 -16.19
N LEU A 119 -22.87 13.74 -17.03
CA LEU A 119 -23.08 13.57 -18.47
C LEU A 119 -23.02 12.08 -18.80
N VAL A 120 -24.08 11.54 -19.39
CA VAL A 120 -24.10 10.21 -20.00
C VAL A 120 -23.98 10.36 -21.51
N ALA A 121 -22.98 9.73 -22.13
CA ALA A 121 -22.80 9.77 -23.58
C ALA A 121 -22.59 8.37 -24.15
N LEU A 122 -23.28 8.07 -25.26
CA LEU A 122 -23.22 6.77 -25.92
C LEU A 122 -22.28 6.79 -27.13
N PHE A 123 -21.44 5.77 -27.27
CA PHE A 123 -20.40 5.71 -28.31
C PHE A 123 -20.36 4.38 -29.06
N ASN A 124 -20.30 4.45 -30.38
CA ASN A 124 -20.02 3.29 -31.24
C ASN A 124 -18.78 3.53 -32.10
N TYR A 125 -18.43 2.54 -32.92
CA TYR A 125 -17.18 2.54 -33.68
C TYR A 125 -17.44 2.51 -35.20
N PRO A 126 -16.48 2.96 -36.04
CA PRO A 126 -16.61 2.87 -37.49
C PRO A 126 -16.76 1.43 -38.00
N ASP A 127 -16.18 0.44 -37.32
CA ASP A 127 -16.27 -0.98 -37.65
C ASP A 127 -17.48 -1.70 -37.03
N ASP A 128 -18.16 -1.07 -36.07
CA ASP A 128 -19.34 -1.61 -35.40
C ASP A 128 -20.22 -0.48 -34.89
N LYS A 129 -21.26 -0.15 -35.67
CA LYS A 129 -22.23 0.90 -35.36
C LYS A 129 -23.49 0.37 -34.67
N THR A 130 -23.48 -0.88 -34.22
CA THR A 130 -24.65 -1.46 -33.55
C THR A 130 -24.99 -0.66 -32.29
N GLN A 131 -26.29 -0.51 -32.05
CA GLN A 131 -26.86 0.17 -30.88
C GLN A 131 -27.68 -0.87 -30.11
N PRO A 132 -27.06 -1.64 -29.19
CA PRO A 132 -27.71 -2.77 -28.55
C PRO A 132 -28.79 -2.37 -27.53
N PHE A 133 -28.89 -1.09 -27.18
CA PHE A 133 -29.89 -0.49 -26.32
C PHE A 133 -30.16 0.95 -26.79
N THR A 134 -31.32 1.47 -26.41
CA THR A 134 -31.75 2.84 -26.72
C THR A 134 -31.28 3.81 -25.64
N LEU A 135 -31.33 5.11 -25.94
CA LEU A 135 -31.06 6.13 -24.94
C LEU A 135 -32.09 6.10 -23.80
N ASP A 136 -33.35 5.73 -24.08
CA ASP A 136 -34.40 5.67 -23.06
C ASP A 136 -34.20 4.48 -22.12
N ASP A 137 -33.67 3.35 -22.59
CA ASP A 137 -33.25 2.24 -21.71
C ASP A 137 -32.23 2.72 -20.67
N ILE A 138 -31.26 3.54 -21.11
CA ILE A 138 -30.24 4.12 -20.22
C ILE A 138 -30.84 5.14 -19.26
N LYS A 139 -31.76 6.00 -19.70
CA LYS A 139 -32.48 6.93 -18.80
C LYS A 139 -33.29 6.17 -17.75
N ASN A 140 -33.88 5.04 -18.11
CA ASN A 140 -34.62 4.20 -17.18
C ASN A 140 -33.69 3.64 -16.10
N TYR A 141 -32.54 3.09 -16.51
CA TYR A 141 -31.53 2.58 -15.58
C TYR A 141 -30.95 3.65 -14.65
N VAL A 142 -30.69 4.85 -15.18
CA VAL A 142 -29.99 5.90 -14.43
C VAL A 142 -30.95 6.75 -13.59
N GLU A 143 -32.15 7.06 -14.08
CA GLU A 143 -33.05 8.06 -13.46
C GLU A 143 -34.50 7.60 -13.29
N ASN A 144 -35.13 7.01 -14.31
CA ASN A 144 -36.60 6.90 -14.32
C ASN A 144 -37.14 5.72 -13.50
N ASP A 145 -36.41 4.60 -13.46
CA ASP A 145 -36.88 3.43 -12.75
C ASP A 145 -36.90 3.69 -11.24
N SER A 146 -37.85 3.05 -10.53
CA SER A 146 -37.97 3.17 -9.07
C SER A 146 -36.78 2.61 -8.29
N ASP A 147 -35.98 1.78 -8.95
CA ASP A 147 -34.74 1.15 -8.52
C ASP A 147 -33.53 1.65 -9.35
N SER A 148 -33.64 2.84 -9.95
CA SER A 148 -32.57 3.43 -10.75
C SER A 148 -31.29 3.71 -9.94
N VAL A 149 -30.18 3.93 -10.64
CA VAL A 149 -28.90 4.35 -10.05
C VAL A 149 -29.06 5.61 -9.18
N ASN A 150 -29.87 6.58 -9.61
CA ASN A 150 -30.10 7.78 -8.81
C ASN A 150 -30.81 7.48 -7.49
N GLU A 151 -31.83 6.61 -7.50
CA GLU A 151 -32.52 6.18 -6.28
C GLU A 151 -31.60 5.38 -5.35
N PHE A 152 -30.71 4.54 -5.91
CA PHE A 152 -29.69 3.81 -5.17
C PHE A 152 -28.75 4.73 -4.39
N PHE A 153 -28.21 5.76 -5.04
CA PHE A 153 -27.34 6.73 -4.35
C PHE A 153 -28.10 7.61 -3.36
N LYS A 154 -29.37 7.94 -3.62
CA LYS A 154 -30.20 8.65 -2.63
C LYS A 154 -30.40 7.82 -1.36
N GLU A 155 -30.76 6.54 -1.47
CA GLU A 155 -30.91 5.67 -0.30
C GLU A 155 -29.60 5.53 0.48
N ASN A 156 -28.52 5.16 -0.20
CA ASN A 156 -27.21 4.93 0.42
C ASN A 156 -26.63 6.19 1.09
N SER A 157 -26.96 7.37 0.57
CA SER A 157 -26.47 8.64 1.09
C SER A 157 -27.42 9.32 2.07
N TYR A 158 -28.56 8.70 2.40
CA TYR A 158 -29.62 9.32 3.21
C TYR A 158 -30.13 10.63 2.60
N ASN A 159 -30.39 10.61 1.30
CA ASN A 159 -30.78 11.74 0.44
C ASN A 159 -29.76 12.88 0.38
N LYS A 160 -28.52 12.66 0.79
CA LYS A 160 -27.46 13.67 0.70
C LYS A 160 -26.91 13.79 -0.71
N VAL A 161 -27.02 12.77 -1.55
CA VAL A 161 -26.48 12.73 -2.92
C VAL A 161 -27.59 12.36 -3.89
N TYR A 162 -27.64 13.07 -5.01
CA TYR A 162 -28.46 12.74 -6.16
C TYR A 162 -27.78 13.21 -7.44
N PHE A 163 -28.10 12.56 -8.56
CA PHE A 163 -27.59 12.96 -9.87
C PHE A 163 -28.60 13.84 -10.60
N THR A 164 -28.09 14.79 -11.36
CA THR A 164 -28.82 15.49 -12.41
C THR A 164 -28.09 15.24 -13.71
N VAL A 165 -28.78 14.62 -14.67
CA VAL A 165 -28.13 13.93 -15.78
C VAL A 165 -28.52 14.56 -17.11
N ASP A 166 -27.50 14.93 -17.88
CA ASP A 166 -27.68 15.23 -19.30
C ASP A 166 -27.26 14.02 -20.13
N TYR A 167 -27.98 13.79 -21.23
CA TYR A 167 -27.82 12.62 -22.07
C TYR A 167 -27.44 13.01 -23.49
N LEU A 168 -26.44 12.33 -24.04
CA LEU A 168 -26.10 12.36 -25.46
C LEU A 168 -26.29 11.01 -26.10
N ASP A 169 -27.09 11.02 -27.17
CA ASP A 169 -27.30 9.87 -28.02
C ASP A 169 -26.02 9.47 -28.79
N TRP A 170 -26.06 8.30 -29.42
CA TRP A 170 -24.94 7.64 -30.05
C TRP A 170 -24.09 8.55 -30.95
N ALA A 171 -22.79 8.60 -30.66
CA ALA A 171 -21.77 9.20 -31.51
C ALA A 171 -20.75 8.15 -32.00
N THR A 172 -20.28 8.28 -33.24
CA THR A 172 -19.26 7.38 -33.79
C THR A 172 -17.86 7.92 -33.53
N LEU A 173 -17.06 7.15 -32.80
CA LEU A 173 -15.66 7.43 -32.54
C LEU A 173 -14.80 7.38 -33.82
N PRO A 174 -13.62 8.02 -33.85
CA PRO A 174 -12.80 8.12 -35.06
C PRO A 174 -12.04 6.84 -35.43
N ARG A 175 -11.92 5.88 -34.51
CA ARG A 175 -11.10 4.65 -34.66
C ARG A 175 -11.92 3.39 -34.43
N LYS A 176 -11.41 2.26 -34.91
CA LYS A 176 -12.07 0.97 -34.74
C LYS A 176 -12.00 0.50 -33.29
N SER A 177 -12.96 -0.32 -32.89
CA SER A 177 -13.06 -0.84 -31.52
C SER A 177 -11.77 -1.47 -30.98
N THR A 178 -11.04 -2.23 -31.80
CA THR A 178 -9.78 -2.90 -31.42
C THR A 178 -8.58 -1.95 -31.25
N ASP A 179 -8.65 -0.73 -31.78
CA ASP A 179 -7.54 0.25 -31.71
C ASP A 179 -7.34 0.80 -30.29
N TYR A 180 -8.34 0.65 -29.42
CA TYR A 180 -8.32 1.13 -28.03
C TYR A 180 -7.82 0.09 -27.01
N LYS A 181 -7.46 -1.11 -27.48
CA LYS A 181 -7.06 -2.22 -26.60
C LYS A 181 -5.84 -1.85 -25.75
N GLY A 182 -6.04 -1.75 -24.43
CA GLY A 182 -5.00 -1.43 -23.45
C GLY A 182 -4.58 0.05 -23.40
N ASP A 183 -5.36 0.93 -24.05
CA ASP A 183 -5.19 2.38 -24.06
C ASP A 183 -6.51 3.12 -23.78
N GLU A 184 -6.93 3.04 -22.52
CA GLU A 184 -8.17 3.63 -22.00
C GLU A 184 -8.13 5.17 -22.05
N ASN A 185 -6.93 5.76 -22.01
CA ASN A 185 -6.75 7.20 -22.14
C ASN A 185 -6.98 7.66 -23.59
N LEU A 186 -6.52 6.91 -24.59
CA LEU A 186 -6.85 7.19 -25.98
C LEU A 186 -8.37 7.14 -26.20
N LEU A 187 -9.04 6.14 -25.63
CA LEU A 187 -10.49 6.02 -25.68
C LEU A 187 -11.19 7.25 -25.09
N LEU A 188 -10.76 7.71 -23.91
CA LEU A 188 -11.28 8.93 -23.28
C LEU A 188 -11.09 10.17 -24.14
N GLN A 189 -9.89 10.39 -24.67
CA GLN A 189 -9.59 11.59 -25.46
C GLN A 189 -10.39 11.63 -26.76
N ASP A 190 -10.51 10.50 -27.45
CA ASP A 190 -11.30 10.41 -28.66
C ASP A 190 -12.81 10.56 -28.35
N SER A 191 -13.30 10.04 -27.21
CA SER A 191 -14.69 10.26 -26.74
C SER A 191 -14.99 11.74 -26.48
N ILE A 192 -14.15 12.42 -25.69
CA ILE A 192 -14.28 13.86 -25.39
C ILE A 192 -14.31 14.66 -26.68
N LYS A 193 -13.31 14.47 -27.54
CA LYS A 193 -13.19 15.20 -28.81
C LYS A 193 -14.40 15.00 -29.73
N THR A 194 -14.99 13.80 -29.72
CA THR A 194 -16.14 13.47 -30.58
C THR A 194 -17.39 14.28 -30.19
N ILE A 195 -17.58 14.57 -28.91
CA ILE A 195 -18.77 15.29 -28.40
C ILE A 195 -18.50 16.74 -28.02
N ASP A 196 -17.25 17.20 -28.10
CA ASP A 196 -16.79 18.53 -27.66
C ASP A 196 -17.61 19.70 -28.22
N SER A 197 -17.98 19.64 -29.51
CA SER A 197 -18.82 20.68 -30.13
C SER A 197 -20.25 20.77 -29.58
N LYS A 198 -20.72 19.78 -28.82
CA LYS A 198 -22.10 19.67 -28.31
C LYS A 198 -22.19 19.87 -26.80
N VAL A 199 -21.06 19.85 -26.09
CA VAL A 199 -21.01 19.75 -24.63
C VAL A 199 -20.09 20.84 -24.10
N ASN A 200 -20.54 21.57 -23.09
CA ASN A 200 -19.62 22.33 -22.26
C ASN A 200 -19.26 21.49 -21.02
N PHE A 201 -18.07 20.89 -21.03
CA PHE A 201 -17.68 19.94 -19.98
C PHE A 201 -17.53 20.58 -18.60
N ARG A 202 -17.42 21.91 -18.51
CA ARG A 202 -17.36 22.63 -17.22
C ARG A 202 -18.63 22.49 -16.38
N ASN A 203 -19.74 22.06 -17.00
CA ASN A 203 -21.02 21.89 -16.32
C ASN A 203 -21.14 20.57 -15.56
N TYR A 204 -20.19 19.64 -15.74
CA TYR A 204 -20.29 18.28 -15.20
C TYR A 204 -19.10 17.97 -14.29
N ASN A 205 -19.39 17.29 -13.19
CA ASN A 205 -18.37 16.74 -12.29
C ASN A 205 -18.31 15.21 -12.36
N ARG A 206 -19.23 14.57 -13.09
CA ARG A 206 -19.27 13.13 -13.39
C ARG A 206 -19.46 12.92 -14.90
N LEU A 207 -18.61 12.10 -15.51
CA LEU A 207 -18.73 11.68 -16.90
C LEU A 207 -18.95 10.17 -16.94
N CYS A 208 -20.03 9.70 -17.55
CA CYS A 208 -20.30 8.28 -17.73
C CYS A 208 -20.37 7.98 -19.22
N PHE A 209 -19.33 7.34 -19.76
CA PHE A 209 -19.24 7.02 -21.19
C PHE A 209 -19.56 5.55 -21.41
N ILE A 210 -20.62 5.31 -22.19
CA ILE A 210 -21.10 3.96 -22.47
C ILE A 210 -20.80 3.63 -23.93
N TYR A 211 -20.10 2.54 -24.15
CA TYR A 211 -19.69 2.08 -25.48
C TYR A 211 -20.57 0.92 -25.92
N ASN A 212 -20.78 0.67 -27.22
CA ASN A 212 -21.55 -0.50 -27.64
C ASN A 212 -20.87 -1.82 -27.22
N VAL A 213 -19.69 -2.11 -27.77
CA VAL A 213 -18.82 -3.23 -27.46
C VAL A 213 -17.38 -2.80 -27.72
N VAL A 214 -16.60 -2.63 -26.66
CA VAL A 214 -15.14 -2.52 -26.82
C VAL A 214 -14.60 -3.93 -27.06
N LYS A 215 -14.10 -4.21 -28.26
CA LYS A 215 -13.60 -5.57 -28.62
C LYS A 215 -12.24 -5.83 -27.96
N ASP A 216 -11.97 -7.09 -27.66
CA ASP A 216 -10.70 -7.59 -27.11
C ASP A 216 -10.26 -6.95 -25.77
N VAL A 217 -11.21 -6.40 -25.01
CA VAL A 217 -11.01 -5.98 -23.61
C VAL A 217 -11.59 -7.02 -22.65
N TRP A 218 -10.95 -7.13 -21.49
CA TRP A 218 -11.33 -8.09 -20.46
C TRP A 218 -12.24 -7.50 -19.38
N TRP A 219 -12.52 -6.19 -19.44
CA TRP A 219 -13.32 -5.47 -18.46
C TRP A 219 -14.80 -5.29 -18.87
N ALA A 220 -15.65 -5.15 -17.86
CA ALA A 220 -17.08 -4.86 -17.99
C ALA A 220 -17.39 -3.37 -17.76
N GLY A 221 -16.76 -2.78 -16.75
CA GLY A 221 -16.69 -1.35 -16.53
C GLY A 221 -15.30 -0.92 -16.06
N LEU A 222 -15.08 0.39 -16.05
CA LEU A 222 -13.89 1.06 -15.53
C LEU A 222 -14.33 2.32 -14.80
N GLY A 223 -13.76 2.57 -13.63
CA GLY A 223 -14.05 3.74 -12.83
C GLY A 223 -12.77 4.48 -12.44
N SER A 224 -12.81 5.81 -12.54
CA SER A 224 -11.81 6.65 -11.89
C SER A 224 -12.02 6.67 -10.38
N ILE A 225 -10.95 6.55 -9.59
CA ILE A 225 -11.04 6.82 -8.15
C ILE A 225 -11.07 8.34 -7.93
N GLY A 226 -12.24 8.86 -7.52
CA GLY A 226 -12.45 10.30 -7.27
C GLY A 226 -12.46 11.16 -8.54
N THR A 227 -12.37 12.49 -8.37
CA THR A 227 -12.38 13.46 -9.49
C THR A 227 -10.99 13.83 -9.98
N TRP A 228 -10.87 13.99 -11.29
CA TRP A 228 -9.61 14.14 -12.02
C TRP A 228 -9.62 15.39 -12.89
N SER A 229 -8.42 15.94 -13.11
CA SER A 229 -8.21 17.03 -14.05
C SER A 229 -8.22 16.50 -15.49
N ILE A 230 -9.32 16.64 -16.21
CA ILE A 230 -9.51 16.20 -17.60
C ILE A 230 -9.32 17.39 -18.55
N SER A 231 -8.55 17.21 -19.63
CA SER A 231 -8.41 18.23 -20.67
C SER A 231 -9.50 18.07 -21.72
N THR A 232 -10.25 19.14 -21.99
CA THR A 232 -11.31 19.20 -23.00
C THR A 232 -11.12 20.43 -23.90
N GLY A 233 -11.94 20.61 -24.93
CA GLY A 233 -11.96 21.85 -25.72
C GLY A 233 -12.39 23.06 -24.89
N ASP A 234 -13.13 22.82 -23.80
CA ASP A 234 -13.45 23.78 -22.75
C ASP A 234 -12.31 23.96 -21.73
N GLY A 235 -11.07 23.61 -22.05
CA GLY A 235 -9.97 23.69 -21.10
C GLY A 235 -9.96 22.56 -20.07
N THR A 236 -9.38 22.79 -18.90
CA THR A 236 -9.27 21.73 -17.87
C THR A 236 -10.50 21.74 -16.96
N VAL A 237 -11.13 20.57 -16.79
CA VAL A 237 -12.28 20.34 -15.90
C VAL A 237 -11.91 19.32 -14.82
N GLU A 238 -12.46 19.46 -13.61
CA GLU A 238 -12.33 18.44 -12.56
C GLU A 238 -13.59 17.57 -12.55
N ALA A 239 -13.48 16.36 -13.10
CA ALA A 239 -14.57 15.41 -13.14
C ALA A 239 -14.06 13.97 -12.94
N SER A 240 -14.90 13.11 -12.41
CA SER A 240 -14.66 11.66 -12.49
C SER A 240 -15.19 11.13 -13.81
N ILE A 241 -14.73 9.94 -14.18
CA ILE A 241 -15.01 9.29 -15.45
C ILE A 241 -15.24 7.80 -15.26
N ASP A 242 -16.30 7.31 -15.91
CA ASP A 242 -16.61 5.89 -16.05
C ASP A 242 -16.62 5.48 -17.52
N TRP A 243 -16.13 4.26 -17.79
CA TRP A 243 -16.24 3.60 -19.09
C TRP A 243 -17.06 2.33 -18.92
N ILE A 244 -18.23 2.27 -19.55
CA ILE A 244 -19.13 1.12 -19.44
C ILE A 244 -19.13 0.37 -20.76
N ASN A 245 -18.85 -0.93 -20.71
CA ASN A 245 -18.96 -1.79 -21.88
C ASN A 245 -20.43 -2.21 -22.04
N GLY A 246 -21.11 -1.59 -23.00
CA GLY A 246 -22.56 -1.70 -23.17
C GLY A 246 -23.08 -3.10 -23.48
N VAL A 247 -22.21 -4.06 -23.82
CA VAL A 247 -22.57 -5.49 -23.91
C VAL A 247 -23.24 -5.99 -22.62
N TYR A 248 -22.91 -5.41 -21.47
CA TYR A 248 -23.47 -5.78 -20.17
C TYR A 248 -24.79 -5.08 -19.83
N LEU A 249 -25.19 -4.08 -20.61
CA LEU A 249 -26.43 -3.34 -20.40
C LEU A 249 -27.63 -3.97 -21.15
N ASN A 250 -27.39 -5.02 -21.94
CA ASN A 250 -28.42 -5.83 -22.58
C ASN A 250 -28.27 -7.32 -22.19
N PRO A 251 -28.71 -7.69 -20.97
CA PRO A 251 -28.52 -9.04 -20.44
C PRO A 251 -29.30 -10.12 -21.22
N GLU A 252 -30.45 -9.79 -21.82
CA GLU A 252 -31.22 -10.73 -22.63
C GLU A 252 -30.47 -11.19 -23.89
N LYS A 253 -29.70 -10.28 -24.50
CA LYS A 253 -28.93 -10.57 -25.72
C LYS A 253 -27.58 -11.25 -25.45
N TYR A 254 -26.99 -11.03 -24.27
CA TYR A 254 -25.61 -11.45 -23.97
C TYR A 254 -25.48 -12.37 -22.75
N GLY A 255 -26.58 -12.72 -22.07
CA GLY A 255 -26.58 -13.63 -20.92
C GLY A 255 -25.85 -13.08 -19.70
N THR A 256 -25.87 -11.75 -19.49
CA THR A 256 -25.13 -11.06 -18.43
C THR A 256 -26.02 -10.68 -17.25
N THR A 257 -25.41 -10.29 -16.12
CA THR A 257 -26.12 -9.74 -14.95
C THR A 257 -26.53 -8.28 -15.16
N ASP A 258 -27.40 -7.78 -14.28
CA ASP A 258 -28.05 -6.46 -14.35
C ASP A 258 -27.07 -5.29 -14.63
N GLY A 259 -27.30 -4.61 -15.76
CA GLY A 259 -26.47 -3.50 -16.21
C GLY A 259 -26.48 -2.28 -15.28
N LYS A 260 -27.54 -2.10 -14.47
CA LYS A 260 -27.62 -1.05 -13.45
C LYS A 260 -26.49 -1.21 -12.42
N THR A 261 -26.26 -2.45 -11.98
CA THR A 261 -25.26 -2.79 -10.95
C THR A 261 -23.87 -2.35 -11.34
N ILE A 262 -23.48 -2.51 -12.61
CA ILE A 262 -22.17 -2.09 -13.09
C ILE A 262 -22.07 -0.55 -13.03
N ILE A 263 -23.06 0.18 -13.52
CA ILE A 263 -23.02 1.66 -13.49
C ILE A 263 -22.90 2.16 -12.04
N ALA A 264 -23.67 1.60 -11.11
CA ALA A 264 -23.61 1.99 -9.71
C ALA A 264 -22.26 1.61 -9.03
N HIS A 265 -21.66 0.47 -9.40
CA HIS A 265 -20.34 0.05 -8.96
C HIS A 265 -19.24 1.03 -9.40
N GLU A 266 -19.18 1.35 -10.69
CA GLU A 266 -18.18 2.27 -11.23
C GLU A 266 -18.33 3.68 -10.66
N LEU A 267 -19.58 4.14 -10.52
CA LEU A 267 -19.85 5.39 -9.81
C LEU A 267 -19.40 5.34 -8.35
N GLY A 268 -19.45 4.18 -7.68
CA GLY A 268 -18.85 4.01 -6.35
C GLY A 268 -17.36 4.40 -6.31
N HIS A 269 -16.57 3.97 -7.31
CA HIS A 269 -15.18 4.40 -7.45
C HIS A 269 -15.05 5.92 -7.62
N ASN A 270 -15.98 6.57 -8.31
CA ASN A 270 -15.99 8.03 -8.49
C ASN A 270 -16.12 8.81 -7.16
N PHE A 271 -16.58 8.16 -6.09
CA PHE A 271 -16.61 8.70 -4.72
C PHE A 271 -15.38 8.33 -3.90
N GLY A 272 -14.46 7.53 -4.45
CA GLY A 272 -13.22 7.11 -3.79
C GLY A 272 -13.31 5.71 -3.17
N PHE A 273 -14.38 4.96 -3.43
CA PHE A 273 -14.55 3.61 -2.89
C PHE A 273 -13.61 2.63 -3.60
N TRP A 274 -13.18 1.62 -2.86
CA TRP A 274 -12.43 0.48 -3.41
C TRP A 274 -13.30 -0.76 -3.36
N HIS A 275 -12.85 -1.86 -3.96
CA HIS A 275 -13.58 -3.12 -3.88
C HIS A 275 -13.83 -3.58 -2.45
N ALA A 276 -14.91 -4.30 -2.23
CA ALA A 276 -15.22 -4.97 -0.97
C ALA A 276 -14.87 -6.45 -1.09
N SER A 277 -13.87 -6.87 -0.31
CA SER A 277 -13.30 -8.21 -0.39
C SER A 277 -13.76 -9.12 0.72
N SER A 278 -13.45 -10.40 0.55
CA SER A 278 -13.54 -11.37 1.62
C SER A 278 -12.28 -12.19 1.78
N ILE A 279 -12.14 -12.76 2.97
CA ILE A 279 -11.08 -13.71 3.28
C ILE A 279 -11.64 -14.91 4.02
N GLN A 280 -11.14 -16.08 3.65
CA GLN A 280 -11.42 -17.33 4.31
C GLN A 280 -10.16 -17.83 5.01
N CYS A 281 -10.23 -17.98 6.33
CA CYS A 281 -9.16 -18.52 7.15
C CYS A 281 -9.53 -19.91 7.65
N ALA A 282 -8.54 -20.80 7.80
CA ALA A 282 -8.80 -22.17 8.21
C ALA A 282 -9.43 -22.23 9.61
N LEU A 283 -10.52 -22.99 9.77
CA LEU A 283 -11.27 -23.11 11.04
C LEU A 283 -10.39 -23.55 12.22
N THR A 284 -9.31 -24.30 11.98
CA THR A 284 -8.34 -24.73 13.00
C THR A 284 -7.53 -23.58 13.61
N THR A 285 -7.28 -22.52 12.84
CA THR A 285 -6.61 -21.29 13.29
C THR A 285 -7.60 -20.19 13.69
N GLY A 286 -8.88 -20.32 13.32
CA GLY A 286 -9.94 -19.31 13.47
C GLY A 286 -10.29 -18.65 12.13
N TYR A 287 -11.42 -17.94 12.07
CA TYR A 287 -11.88 -17.24 10.86
C TYR A 287 -11.27 -15.84 10.67
N VAL A 288 -10.49 -15.36 11.65
CA VAL A 288 -9.69 -14.13 11.53
C VAL A 288 -8.21 -14.46 11.29
N PRO A 289 -7.49 -13.67 10.47
CA PRO A 289 -6.07 -13.85 10.24
C PRO A 289 -5.22 -13.50 11.48
N GLU A 290 -4.15 -14.28 11.69
CA GLU A 290 -3.10 -13.96 12.68
C GLU A 290 -2.54 -12.55 12.43
N ASN A 291 -2.36 -12.21 11.15
CA ASN A 291 -1.94 -10.89 10.72
C ASN A 291 -2.94 -10.28 9.73
N LEU A 292 -3.74 -9.32 10.18
CA LEU A 292 -4.71 -8.61 9.33
C LEU A 292 -4.05 -7.79 8.21
N ASN A 293 -2.78 -7.42 8.34
CA ASN A 293 -2.07 -6.62 7.33
C ASN A 293 -1.64 -7.44 6.12
N PHE A 294 -1.40 -8.74 6.31
CA PHE A 294 -1.04 -9.70 5.24
C PHE A 294 -1.88 -10.97 5.42
N PRO A 295 -3.20 -10.84 5.26
CA PRO A 295 -4.13 -11.82 5.79
C PRO A 295 -4.14 -13.10 4.95
N ASP A 296 -3.82 -12.99 3.65
CA ASP A 296 -3.63 -14.09 2.69
C ASP A 296 -2.58 -15.13 3.12
N LYS A 297 -1.59 -14.73 3.92
CA LYS A 297 -0.51 -15.64 4.36
C LYS A 297 -0.89 -16.52 5.55
N SER A 298 -1.94 -16.16 6.27
CA SER A 298 -2.48 -16.94 7.40
C SER A 298 -3.80 -17.64 7.07
N CYS A 299 -4.29 -17.49 5.83
CA CYS A 299 -5.64 -17.85 5.43
C CYS A 299 -5.63 -18.61 4.09
N SER A 300 -6.69 -19.37 3.81
CA SER A 300 -6.74 -20.29 2.66
C SER A 300 -7.08 -19.58 1.35
N SER A 301 -7.88 -18.52 1.39
CA SER A 301 -8.25 -17.76 0.18
C SER A 301 -8.60 -16.31 0.48
N TYR A 302 -8.06 -15.39 -0.33
CA TYR A 302 -8.49 -13.99 -0.43
C TYR A 302 -9.25 -13.81 -1.73
N ASN A 303 -10.40 -13.13 -1.68
CA ASN A 303 -11.18 -12.78 -2.86
C ASN A 303 -11.45 -11.27 -2.89
N GLU A 304 -10.96 -10.60 -3.92
CA GLU A 304 -11.04 -9.15 -4.08
C GLU A 304 -12.47 -8.61 -4.12
N TYR A 305 -13.36 -9.28 -4.86
CA TYR A 305 -14.79 -8.96 -4.87
C TYR A 305 -15.54 -9.85 -3.89
N GLY A 306 -14.85 -10.36 -2.88
CA GLY A 306 -15.35 -11.46 -2.09
C GLY A 306 -16.55 -11.12 -1.22
N ASP A 307 -16.88 -9.86 -0.98
CA ASP A 307 -18.03 -9.48 -0.15
C ASP A 307 -19.30 -9.26 -1.00
N ALA A 308 -20.17 -10.25 -1.05
CA ALA A 308 -21.39 -10.19 -1.84
C ALA A 308 -22.46 -9.24 -1.27
N ASN A 309 -22.28 -8.71 -0.05
CA ASN A 309 -23.25 -7.82 0.61
C ASN A 309 -22.84 -6.35 0.48
N ASP A 310 -21.91 -6.03 -0.40
CA ASP A 310 -21.53 -4.65 -0.73
C ASP A 310 -21.45 -4.58 -2.26
N ILE A 311 -22.06 -3.56 -2.88
CA ILE A 311 -22.00 -3.41 -4.34
C ILE A 311 -20.56 -3.35 -4.86
N MET A 312 -19.61 -2.88 -4.03
CA MET A 312 -18.19 -2.87 -4.39
C MET A 312 -17.54 -4.26 -4.36
N GLY A 313 -18.25 -5.31 -3.96
CA GLY A 313 -17.82 -6.71 -4.09
C GLY A 313 -18.54 -7.43 -5.22
N ASN A 314 -18.68 -8.75 -5.12
CA ASN A 314 -19.29 -9.62 -6.13
C ASN A 314 -20.80 -9.68 -5.92
N SER A 315 -21.40 -8.51 -5.76
CA SER A 315 -22.84 -8.35 -5.64
C SER A 315 -23.44 -8.28 -7.03
N TYR A 316 -24.37 -9.20 -7.32
CA TYR A 316 -25.18 -9.17 -8.55
C TYR A 316 -26.59 -8.65 -8.30
N ASN A 317 -26.86 -8.13 -7.10
CA ASN A 317 -28.21 -7.82 -6.61
C ASN A 317 -28.35 -6.37 -6.13
N TYR A 318 -27.43 -5.47 -6.53
CA TYR A 318 -27.54 -4.05 -6.18
C TYR A 318 -27.48 -3.79 -4.67
N GLU A 319 -26.66 -4.54 -3.93
CA GLU A 319 -26.59 -4.47 -2.47
C GLU A 319 -26.02 -3.14 -1.98
N ASN A 320 -26.49 -2.62 -0.85
CA ASN A 320 -26.04 -1.32 -0.34
C ASN A 320 -24.54 -1.26 0.00
N PHE A 321 -23.95 -0.07 -0.13
CA PHE A 321 -22.57 0.20 0.29
C PHE A 321 -22.41 -0.05 1.79
N SER A 322 -21.29 -0.64 2.21
CA SER A 322 -20.98 -0.77 3.63
C SER A 322 -20.83 0.59 4.33
N SER A 323 -21.05 0.57 5.64
CA SER A 323 -20.87 1.71 6.55
C SER A 323 -19.48 2.35 6.45
N ILE A 324 -18.46 1.57 6.11
CA ILE A 324 -17.10 2.04 5.81
C ILE A 324 -17.14 3.09 4.69
N TRP A 325 -17.72 2.72 3.55
CA TRP A 325 -17.79 3.59 2.38
C TRP A 325 -18.66 4.81 2.66
N LYS A 326 -19.86 4.59 3.20
CA LYS A 326 -20.79 5.66 3.59
C LYS A 326 -20.14 6.66 4.55
N ASN A 327 -19.33 6.19 5.52
CA ASN A 327 -18.61 7.07 6.43
C ASN A 327 -17.45 7.81 5.76
N SER A 328 -16.70 7.14 4.88
CA SER A 328 -15.51 7.69 4.21
C SER A 328 -15.78 8.93 3.36
N VAL A 329 -17.03 9.13 2.92
CA VAL A 329 -17.48 10.28 2.11
C VAL A 329 -18.44 11.21 2.87
N GLY A 330 -18.65 10.97 4.17
CA GLY A 330 -19.47 11.82 5.04
C GLY A 330 -20.99 11.59 4.92
N TRP A 331 -21.43 10.52 4.26
CA TRP A 331 -22.85 10.17 4.21
C TRP A 331 -23.35 9.63 5.55
N LEU A 332 -22.55 8.77 6.19
CA LEU A 332 -22.81 8.23 7.52
C LEU A 332 -21.90 8.91 8.55
N THR A 333 -22.47 9.67 9.48
CA THR A 333 -21.70 10.47 10.46
C THR A 333 -21.92 10.05 11.91
N ASP A 334 -23.03 9.39 12.19
CA ASP A 334 -23.44 8.88 13.50
C ASP A 334 -22.82 7.50 13.80
N VAL A 335 -21.49 7.48 13.79
CA VAL A 335 -20.68 6.28 14.07
C VAL A 335 -20.17 6.33 15.51
N VAL A 336 -20.43 5.28 16.29
CA VAL A 336 -19.88 5.16 17.64
C VAL A 336 -18.55 4.42 17.61
N THR A 337 -17.57 4.88 18.41
CA THR A 337 -16.31 4.17 18.61
C THR A 337 -16.30 3.53 19.99
N ALA A 338 -16.24 2.21 20.07
CA ALA A 338 -16.12 1.48 21.34
C ALA A 338 -14.68 1.52 21.85
N LEU A 339 -14.43 2.34 22.87
CA LEU A 339 -13.11 2.49 23.51
C LEU A 339 -12.97 1.69 24.81
N GLN A 340 -14.06 1.09 25.28
CA GLN A 340 -14.12 0.33 26.52
C GLN A 340 -15.10 -0.83 26.39
N ASP A 341 -14.98 -1.81 27.27
CA ASP A 341 -15.95 -2.89 27.34
C ASP A 341 -17.33 -2.33 27.68
N GLY A 342 -18.38 -2.93 27.11
CA GLY A 342 -19.72 -2.50 27.41
C GLY A 342 -20.77 -3.00 26.45
N SER A 343 -21.97 -2.48 26.63
CA SER A 343 -23.13 -2.75 25.79
C SER A 343 -23.41 -1.54 24.91
N TYR A 344 -23.54 -1.78 23.60
CA TYR A 344 -23.72 -0.74 22.60
C TYR A 344 -24.97 -1.04 21.77
N THR A 345 -25.90 -0.10 21.69
CA THR A 345 -27.07 -0.21 20.80
C THR A 345 -26.70 0.29 19.42
N LEU A 346 -27.09 -0.46 18.39
CA LEU A 346 -26.82 -0.21 17.00
C LEU A 346 -28.10 -0.41 16.20
N TYR A 347 -28.58 0.66 15.56
CA TYR A 347 -29.72 0.59 14.66
C TYR A 347 -29.25 0.13 13.28
N PHE A 348 -30.16 -0.44 12.48
CA PHE A 348 -29.80 -0.85 11.14
C PHE A 348 -29.35 0.33 10.28
N VAL A 349 -28.50 0.06 9.29
CA VAL A 349 -27.70 1.12 8.67
C VAL A 349 -28.51 2.00 7.70
N GLU A 350 -29.59 1.51 7.09
CA GLU A 350 -30.40 2.26 6.11
C GLU A 350 -31.43 3.21 6.71
N GLN A 351 -31.88 3.02 7.97
CA GLN A 351 -32.89 3.93 8.53
C GLN A 351 -32.35 5.34 8.80
N THR A 352 -33.28 6.28 8.95
CA THR A 352 -33.01 7.73 9.07
C THR A 352 -33.52 8.36 10.37
N GLN A 353 -34.22 7.59 11.22
CA GLN A 353 -34.92 8.11 12.40
C GLN A 353 -34.10 8.01 13.70
N HIS A 354 -33.20 7.03 13.76
CA HIS A 354 -32.46 6.64 14.96
C HIS A 354 -30.97 6.55 14.69
N THR A 355 -30.19 6.70 15.75
CA THR A 355 -28.72 6.67 15.71
C THR A 355 -28.22 6.00 17.00
N PRO A 356 -27.06 5.34 17.01
CA PRO A 356 -26.08 5.25 15.91
C PRO A 356 -26.36 4.09 14.94
N ARG A 357 -25.87 4.24 13.70
CA ARG A 357 -26.07 3.27 12.59
C ARG A 357 -24.84 2.47 12.21
N ALA A 358 -23.68 2.82 12.75
CA ALA A 358 -22.49 1.99 12.70
C ALA A 358 -21.72 2.07 14.02
N LEU A 359 -21.04 0.98 14.33
CA LEU A 359 -20.13 0.86 15.46
C LEU A 359 -18.74 0.52 14.91
N ARG A 360 -17.70 1.07 15.51
CA ARG A 360 -16.32 0.66 15.21
C ARG A 360 -15.51 0.40 16.47
N VAL A 361 -14.65 -0.62 16.40
CA VAL A 361 -13.76 -1.02 17.49
C VAL A 361 -12.32 -0.82 17.04
N PRO A 362 -11.49 0.01 17.73
CA PRO A 362 -10.10 0.19 17.37
C PRO A 362 -9.31 -1.12 17.50
N ILE A 363 -8.54 -1.45 16.48
CA ILE A 363 -7.65 -2.62 16.43
C ILE A 363 -6.24 -2.22 16.88
N GLY A 364 -5.78 -1.05 16.43
CA GLY A 364 -4.43 -0.52 16.66
C GLY A 364 -4.14 0.64 15.71
N ARG A 365 -2.89 1.16 15.74
CA ARG A 365 -2.45 2.25 14.85
C ARG A 365 -1.20 1.90 14.07
N ASP A 366 -1.03 2.50 12.89
CA ASP A 366 0.24 2.39 12.16
C ASP A 366 1.27 3.41 12.68
N ASN A 367 2.52 3.28 12.20
CA ASN A 367 3.61 4.21 12.52
C ASN A 367 3.41 5.65 11.98
N ARG A 368 2.28 5.92 11.31
CA ARG A 368 1.87 7.25 10.85
C ARG A 368 0.72 7.82 11.69
N GLY A 369 0.20 7.07 12.67
CA GLY A 369 -0.89 7.45 13.56
C GLY A 369 -2.29 7.11 13.04
N ASN A 370 -2.44 6.46 11.88
CA ASN A 370 -3.75 6.05 11.37
C ASN A 370 -4.29 4.88 12.18
N THR A 371 -5.57 4.96 12.58
CA THR A 371 -6.21 3.91 13.37
C THR A 371 -6.95 2.92 12.49
N TYR A 372 -6.78 1.64 12.79
CA TYR A 372 -7.43 0.50 12.18
C TYR A 372 -8.67 0.14 12.98
N TYR A 373 -9.74 -0.26 12.29
CA TYR A 373 -11.01 -0.53 12.93
C TYR A 373 -11.63 -1.83 12.40
N TYR A 374 -12.26 -2.56 13.31
CA TYR A 374 -13.40 -3.39 12.94
C TYR A 374 -14.62 -2.48 12.85
N TRP A 375 -15.31 -2.54 11.72
CA TRP A 375 -16.58 -1.87 11.47
C TRP A 375 -17.70 -2.89 11.62
N ILE A 376 -18.74 -2.49 12.34
CA ILE A 376 -19.90 -3.30 12.62
C ILE A 376 -21.13 -2.52 12.17
N GLU A 377 -21.95 -3.19 11.38
CA GLU A 377 -23.23 -2.70 10.91
C GLU A 377 -24.29 -3.77 11.10
N TYR A 378 -25.52 -3.33 11.36
CA TYR A 378 -26.69 -4.20 11.38
C TYR A 378 -27.47 -3.95 10.09
N ARG A 379 -27.84 -5.01 9.38
CA ARG A 379 -28.66 -4.96 8.18
C ARG A 379 -29.94 -5.73 8.40
N THR A 380 -30.99 -5.28 7.73
CA THR A 380 -32.32 -5.90 7.74
C THR A 380 -32.80 -6.06 6.29
N ASN A 381 -33.68 -7.03 6.07
CA ASN A 381 -34.35 -7.24 4.78
C ASN A 381 -35.72 -6.55 4.72
N ASP A 382 -35.92 -5.51 5.55
CA ASP A 382 -37.15 -4.73 5.56
C ASP A 382 -37.26 -3.85 4.31
N SER A 383 -37.96 -4.40 3.31
CA SER A 383 -38.22 -3.74 2.03
C SER A 383 -39.05 -2.47 2.13
N SER A 384 -39.68 -2.21 3.28
CA SER A 384 -40.40 -0.95 3.51
C SER A 384 -39.46 0.22 3.81
N ILE A 385 -38.23 -0.07 4.24
CA ILE A 385 -37.22 0.95 4.60
C ILE A 385 -36.00 0.92 3.68
N SER A 386 -35.54 -0.27 3.27
CA SER A 386 -34.42 -0.45 2.34
C SER A 386 -34.91 -1.09 1.04
N LYS A 387 -34.75 -0.41 -0.10
CA LYS A 387 -35.12 -0.96 -1.42
C LYS A 387 -34.09 -1.97 -1.93
N PHE A 388 -32.84 -1.81 -1.50
CA PHE A 388 -31.68 -2.43 -2.17
C PHE A 388 -30.99 -3.50 -1.34
N ASP A 389 -30.94 -3.33 -0.01
CA ASP A 389 -30.34 -4.35 0.88
C ASP A 389 -31.29 -5.52 1.12
N ARG A 390 -30.85 -6.72 0.76
CA ARG A 390 -31.62 -7.96 0.97
C ARG A 390 -31.05 -8.83 2.07
N THR A 391 -30.02 -8.34 2.75
CA THR A 391 -29.24 -9.11 3.71
C THR A 391 -29.66 -8.75 5.13
N LYS A 392 -29.67 -9.74 6.03
CA LYS A 392 -30.02 -9.56 7.44
C LYS A 392 -28.87 -10.01 8.33
N GLY A 393 -28.64 -9.28 9.42
CA GLY A 393 -27.75 -9.68 10.49
C GLY A 393 -26.69 -8.63 10.82
N VAL A 394 -25.88 -8.95 11.82
CA VAL A 394 -24.78 -8.10 12.31
C VAL A 394 -23.50 -8.48 11.59
N GLN A 395 -23.05 -7.63 10.69
CA GLN A 395 -21.90 -7.88 9.84
C GLN A 395 -20.66 -7.20 10.41
N VAL A 396 -19.50 -7.86 10.31
CA VAL A 396 -18.20 -7.32 10.74
C VAL A 396 -17.25 -7.26 9.55
N ARG A 397 -16.68 -6.07 9.33
CA ARG A 397 -15.65 -5.82 8.31
C ARG A 397 -14.41 -5.24 8.97
N ALA A 398 -13.23 -5.63 8.52
CA ALA A 398 -12.02 -4.90 8.84
C ALA A 398 -11.82 -3.80 7.80
N TYR A 399 -11.57 -2.58 8.28
CA TYR A 399 -11.12 -1.48 7.42
C TYR A 399 -9.64 -1.22 7.62
N PHE A 400 -8.91 -1.24 6.52
CA PHE A 400 -7.50 -0.88 6.47
C PHE A 400 -7.40 0.42 5.68
N PRO A 401 -6.98 1.55 6.29
CA PRO A 401 -6.53 2.71 5.53
C PRO A 401 -5.57 2.25 4.44
N PRO A 402 -5.62 2.85 3.22
CA PRO A 402 -5.05 2.32 2.00
C PRO A 402 -3.72 1.62 2.23
N PHE A 403 -3.83 0.29 2.23
CA PHE A 403 -2.76 -0.58 2.65
C PHE A 403 -2.13 -1.24 1.44
N TYR A 404 -0.80 -1.25 1.47
CA TYR A 404 0.07 -1.85 0.49
C TYR A 404 0.11 -3.35 0.68
N ILE A 405 -1.03 -4.02 0.48
CA ILE A 405 -0.96 -5.42 0.11
C ILE A 405 -0.28 -5.44 -1.27
N ASP A 406 0.48 -6.51 -1.54
CA ASP A 406 1.08 -6.81 -2.84
C ASP A 406 0.27 -6.22 -4.03
N SER A 407 0.94 -5.85 -5.12
CA SER A 407 0.34 -5.60 -6.45
C SER A 407 -0.86 -6.48 -6.86
N SER A 408 -1.12 -7.59 -6.17
CA SER A 408 -2.26 -8.49 -6.34
C SER A 408 -3.45 -8.33 -5.37
N SER A 409 -3.34 -7.66 -4.20
CA SER A 409 -4.43 -7.59 -3.20
C SER A 409 -4.89 -6.16 -2.91
N LYS A 410 -6.20 -5.93 -3.06
CA LYS A 410 -6.77 -4.75 -3.72
C LYS A 410 -8.07 -4.29 -3.05
N THR A 411 -8.01 -4.01 -1.76
CA THR A 411 -9.18 -3.52 -1.02
C THR A 411 -8.80 -2.80 0.25
N ASN A 412 -9.71 -1.97 0.74
CA ASN A 412 -9.66 -1.42 2.10
C ASN A 412 -10.77 -1.98 3.00
N SER A 413 -11.69 -2.80 2.49
CA SER A 413 -12.82 -3.38 3.22
C SER A 413 -12.81 -4.91 3.13
N LEU A 414 -12.67 -5.59 4.26
CA LEU A 414 -12.49 -7.03 4.31
C LEU A 414 -13.53 -7.72 5.19
N ARG A 415 -14.32 -8.60 4.60
CA ARG A 415 -15.28 -9.45 5.32
C ARG A 415 -14.73 -10.85 5.57
N PHE A 416 -15.13 -11.47 6.67
CA PHE A 416 -14.66 -12.80 7.06
C PHE A 416 -15.62 -13.88 6.58
N VAL A 417 -15.07 -14.89 5.92
CA VAL A 417 -15.79 -16.09 5.50
C VAL A 417 -15.65 -17.13 6.61
N LYS A 418 -16.79 -17.66 7.05
CA LYS A 418 -16.90 -18.62 8.16
C LYS A 418 -16.43 -20.02 7.76
N ASP A 419 -16.66 -20.44 6.52
CA ASP A 419 -16.42 -21.82 6.10
C ASP A 419 -16.16 -21.95 4.58
N ASP A 420 -15.86 -23.17 4.14
CA ASP A 420 -15.50 -23.49 2.76
C ASP A 420 -16.67 -23.36 1.75
N THR A 421 -17.88 -23.05 2.23
CA THR A 421 -19.04 -22.79 1.36
C THR A 421 -19.11 -21.34 0.89
N GLY A 422 -18.24 -20.46 1.38
CA GLY A 422 -18.28 -19.03 1.09
C GLY A 422 -19.28 -18.26 1.96
N THR A 423 -19.83 -18.89 2.99
CA THR A 423 -20.76 -18.24 3.93
C THR A 423 -20.02 -17.23 4.80
N PHE A 424 -20.51 -15.99 4.86
CA PHE A 424 -19.90 -14.96 5.71
C PHE A 424 -20.13 -15.20 7.19
N TYR A 425 -19.22 -14.66 7.99
CA TYR A 425 -19.36 -14.61 9.43
C TYR A 425 -20.22 -13.41 9.84
N ASP A 426 -21.42 -13.67 10.34
CA ASP A 426 -22.30 -12.69 10.97
C ASP A 426 -22.43 -13.01 12.47
N VAL A 427 -22.50 -11.97 13.29
CA VAL A 427 -22.61 -12.11 14.75
C VAL A 427 -24.03 -12.54 15.10
N THR A 428 -24.16 -13.65 15.81
CA THR A 428 -25.43 -14.14 16.36
C THR A 428 -25.30 -14.35 17.87
N THR A 429 -26.42 -14.64 18.54
CA THR A 429 -26.44 -14.94 19.99
C THR A 429 -25.53 -16.11 20.36
N ASP A 430 -25.42 -17.11 19.47
CA ASP A 430 -24.64 -18.33 19.70
C ASP A 430 -23.24 -18.26 19.08
N GLN A 431 -22.94 -17.22 18.30
CA GLN A 431 -21.70 -17.07 17.53
C GLN A 431 -21.16 -15.63 17.64
N PRO A 432 -20.43 -15.30 18.71
CA PRO A 432 -19.78 -14.01 18.85
C PRO A 432 -18.56 -13.89 17.93
N PHE A 433 -18.33 -12.71 17.36
CA PHE A 433 -17.09 -12.40 16.68
C PHE A 433 -15.93 -12.32 17.69
N ILE A 434 -14.86 -13.06 17.49
CA ILE A 434 -13.70 -13.19 18.39
C ILE A 434 -12.42 -13.03 17.57
N ASP A 435 -11.69 -11.97 17.83
CA ASP A 435 -10.29 -11.83 17.42
C ASP A 435 -9.36 -12.07 18.61
N LYS A 436 -8.90 -13.31 18.74
CA LYS A 436 -7.96 -13.73 19.79
C LYS A 436 -6.57 -13.07 19.69
N TYR A 437 -6.20 -12.54 18.52
CA TYR A 437 -4.88 -11.94 18.28
C TYR A 437 -4.82 -10.48 18.75
N ARG A 438 -5.97 -9.78 18.74
CA ARG A 438 -6.11 -8.44 19.33
C ARG A 438 -6.93 -8.42 20.63
N GLY A 439 -7.47 -9.56 21.06
CA GLY A 439 -8.29 -9.64 22.28
C GLY A 439 -9.61 -8.89 22.14
N ILE A 440 -10.25 -8.98 20.98
CA ILE A 440 -11.54 -8.34 20.69
C ILE A 440 -12.63 -9.40 20.70
N LYS A 441 -13.76 -9.11 21.33
CA LYS A 441 -14.97 -9.93 21.23
C LYS A 441 -16.20 -9.07 21.06
N ILE A 442 -17.08 -9.45 20.14
CA ILE A 442 -18.35 -8.78 19.84
C ILE A 442 -19.44 -9.84 19.90
N SER A 443 -20.38 -9.68 20.83
CA SER A 443 -21.49 -10.61 21.06
C SER A 443 -22.81 -9.92 20.76
N LEU A 444 -23.78 -10.66 20.22
CA LEU A 444 -25.16 -10.17 20.09
C LEU A 444 -25.91 -10.45 21.40
N ASN A 445 -26.26 -9.40 22.15
CA ASN A 445 -26.99 -9.54 23.43
C ASN A 445 -28.50 -9.54 23.22
N ASN A 446 -29.00 -8.74 22.26
CA ASN A 446 -30.42 -8.63 21.95
C ASN A 446 -30.62 -8.15 20.51
N GLU A 447 -31.71 -8.57 19.88
CA GLU A 447 -32.17 -8.10 18.57
C GLU A 447 -33.66 -7.76 18.67
N VAL A 448 -34.04 -6.58 18.18
CA VAL A 448 -35.42 -6.11 18.06
C VAL A 448 -35.64 -5.73 16.61
N ASP A 449 -36.70 -6.26 16.01
CA ASP A 449 -37.07 -6.03 14.62
C ASP A 449 -38.60 -6.14 14.51
N ASP A 450 -39.31 -5.03 14.72
CA ASP A 450 -40.78 -4.98 14.72
C ASP A 450 -41.38 -4.24 13.49
N GLY A 451 -40.55 -3.99 12.48
CA GLY A 451 -40.91 -3.23 11.26
C GLY A 451 -41.02 -1.72 11.46
N VAL A 452 -40.81 -1.22 12.68
CA VAL A 452 -40.77 0.22 13.01
C VAL A 452 -39.43 0.59 13.64
N ASN A 453 -38.94 -0.27 14.54
CA ASN A 453 -37.67 -0.15 15.26
C ASN A 453 -36.85 -1.43 15.07
N SER A 454 -35.87 -1.37 14.18
CA SER A 454 -34.91 -2.47 14.00
C SER A 454 -33.54 -2.09 14.56
N TYR A 455 -33.14 -2.75 15.66
CA TYR A 455 -31.86 -2.51 16.30
C TYR A 455 -31.34 -3.74 17.03
N VAL A 456 -30.04 -3.75 17.25
CA VAL A 456 -29.35 -4.75 18.05
C VAL A 456 -28.65 -4.10 19.23
N THR A 457 -28.48 -4.87 20.29
CA THR A 457 -27.60 -4.52 21.40
C THR A 457 -26.41 -5.47 21.39
N LEU A 458 -25.21 -4.91 21.26
CA LEU A 458 -23.95 -5.65 21.14
C LEU A 458 -23.13 -5.53 22.42
N GLY A 459 -22.64 -6.66 22.94
CA GLY A 459 -21.60 -6.69 23.96
C GLY A 459 -20.23 -6.61 23.30
N VAL A 460 -19.42 -5.62 23.66
CA VAL A 460 -18.07 -5.43 23.11
C VAL A 460 -17.05 -5.58 24.22
N GLU A 461 -16.01 -6.36 23.96
CA GLU A 461 -14.78 -6.45 24.74
C GLU A 461 -13.63 -5.91 23.86
N VAL A 462 -12.93 -4.88 24.34
CA VAL A 462 -11.88 -4.17 23.59
C VAL A 462 -10.47 -4.70 23.92
N PRO A 463 -9.44 -4.44 23.08
CA PRO A 463 -8.09 -4.95 23.31
C PRO A 463 -7.54 -4.61 24.70
N LYS A 464 -7.10 -5.62 25.44
CA LYS A 464 -6.46 -5.46 26.76
C LYS A 464 -4.95 -5.38 26.72
N LEU A 465 -4.34 -5.80 25.62
CA LEU A 465 -2.90 -5.69 25.44
C LEU A 465 -2.66 -5.01 24.09
N ILE A 466 -2.09 -3.81 24.15
CA ILE A 466 -1.98 -2.91 23.00
C ILE A 466 -0.56 -2.98 22.44
N VAL A 467 -0.45 -3.15 21.14
CA VAL A 467 0.79 -3.02 20.36
C VAL A 467 0.72 -1.72 19.55
N ASP A 468 1.66 -0.82 19.76
CA ASP A 468 1.69 0.50 19.09
C ASP A 468 3.11 0.82 18.57
N PRO A 469 3.31 0.96 17.25
CA PRO A 469 2.31 0.71 16.20
C PRO A 469 2.05 -0.79 15.98
N ILE A 470 0.82 -1.15 15.61
CA ILE A 470 0.46 -2.52 15.17
C ILE A 470 0.98 -2.81 13.75
N PHE A 471 1.33 -1.76 13.01
CA PHE A 471 1.90 -1.85 11.68
C PHE A 471 2.92 -0.75 11.41
N THR A 472 4.03 -1.13 10.79
CA THR A 472 5.06 -0.19 10.36
C THR A 472 5.28 -0.29 8.86
N ASP A 473 5.05 0.81 8.15
CA ASP A 473 5.48 1.00 6.76
C ASP A 473 6.73 1.89 6.76
N TYR A 474 7.89 1.27 6.57
CA TYR A 474 9.19 1.95 6.42
C TYR A 474 9.30 2.73 5.11
N GLY A 475 8.36 2.52 4.17
CA GLY A 475 8.38 3.12 2.85
C GLY A 475 9.53 2.61 1.99
N THR A 476 10.01 3.47 1.09
CA THR A 476 11.20 3.19 0.28
C THR A 476 12.46 3.42 1.09
N ILE A 477 13.27 2.38 1.23
CA ILE A 477 14.52 2.38 1.99
C ILE A 477 15.71 2.15 1.05
N SER A 478 16.84 2.81 1.34
CA SER A 478 18.13 2.60 0.67
C SER A 478 19.13 1.84 1.53
N GLY A 479 18.72 1.41 2.73
CA GLY A 479 19.55 0.75 3.72
C GLY A 479 18.71 0.27 4.90
N SER A 480 19.34 0.12 6.06
CA SER A 480 18.65 -0.28 7.30
C SER A 480 17.95 0.92 7.95
N GLU A 481 16.66 0.73 8.26
CA GLU A 481 15.83 1.65 9.05
C GLU A 481 15.35 0.92 10.30
N GLU A 482 15.13 1.64 11.40
CA GLU A 482 14.68 1.10 12.69
C GLU A 482 13.39 1.78 13.14
N GLU A 483 12.45 0.99 13.68
CA GLU A 483 11.23 1.48 14.32
C GLU A 483 11.09 0.85 15.72
N SER A 484 10.47 1.58 16.63
CA SER A 484 10.17 1.10 17.98
C SER A 484 8.69 0.74 18.11
N ILE A 485 8.43 -0.48 18.59
CA ILE A 485 7.10 -0.95 18.97
C ILE A 485 6.99 -0.97 20.48
N THR A 486 5.89 -0.44 20.99
CA THR A 486 5.54 -0.44 22.41
C THR A 486 4.41 -1.42 22.67
N ILE A 487 4.60 -2.31 23.64
CA ILE A 487 3.55 -3.18 24.16
C ILE A 487 3.08 -2.61 25.49
N THR A 488 1.78 -2.39 25.65
CA THR A 488 1.17 -1.82 26.87
C THR A 488 0.07 -2.72 27.41
N ASN A 489 0.17 -3.11 28.68
CA ASN A 489 -0.90 -3.86 29.35
C ASN A 489 -2.00 -2.88 29.83
N LYS A 490 -3.23 -3.09 29.37
CA LYS A 490 -4.46 -2.41 29.83
C LYS A 490 -5.39 -3.34 30.59
N ASP A 491 -5.01 -4.60 30.77
CA ASP A 491 -5.65 -5.51 31.71
C ASP A 491 -5.22 -5.18 33.15
N THR A 492 -6.14 -5.38 34.08
CA THR A 492 -5.86 -5.35 35.52
C THR A 492 -4.98 -6.53 35.95
N SER A 493 -5.05 -7.65 35.22
CA SER A 493 -4.21 -8.83 35.47
C SER A 493 -2.79 -8.63 34.92
N PRO A 494 -1.73 -8.99 35.66
CA PRO A 494 -0.36 -8.95 35.16
C PRO A 494 -0.13 -9.89 33.97
N VAL A 495 0.53 -9.41 32.92
CA VAL A 495 0.82 -10.18 31.71
C VAL A 495 2.33 -10.32 31.49
N THR A 496 2.81 -11.56 31.36
CA THR A 496 4.20 -11.89 31.04
C THR A 496 4.38 -12.11 29.54
N ILE A 497 5.34 -11.42 28.94
CA ILE A 497 5.77 -11.65 27.56
C ILE A 497 6.73 -12.83 27.53
N LYS A 498 6.36 -13.91 26.85
CA LYS A 498 7.11 -15.19 26.85
C LYS A 498 8.18 -15.26 25.77
N SER A 499 7.82 -14.91 24.54
CA SER A 499 8.72 -15.04 23.40
C SER A 499 8.30 -14.14 22.23
N LEU A 500 9.29 -13.85 21.39
CA LEU A 500 9.18 -13.01 20.20
C LEU A 500 9.69 -13.80 19.00
N ASN A 501 8.89 -13.90 17.92
CA ASN A 501 9.31 -14.60 16.70
C ASN A 501 8.92 -13.81 15.45
N MET A 502 9.88 -13.62 14.54
CA MET A 502 9.65 -13.00 13.23
C MET A 502 9.14 -14.04 12.24
N LYS A 503 8.04 -13.75 11.56
CA LYS A 503 7.39 -14.58 10.53
C LYS A 503 7.06 -13.73 9.29
N GLY A 504 6.54 -14.35 8.23
CA GLY A 504 6.09 -13.69 7.00
C GLY A 504 6.83 -14.18 5.76
N ASP A 505 6.76 -13.41 4.68
CA ASP A 505 7.36 -13.76 3.38
C ASP A 505 8.88 -13.60 3.39
N THR A 506 9.36 -12.50 3.99
CA THR A 506 10.79 -12.18 4.05
C THR A 506 11.25 -11.89 5.48
N PRO A 507 11.01 -12.80 6.45
CA PRO A 507 11.31 -12.54 7.86
C PRO A 507 12.81 -12.36 8.12
N SER A 508 13.68 -12.95 7.30
CA SER A 508 15.14 -12.79 7.41
C SER A 508 15.63 -11.38 7.06
N GLU A 509 14.80 -10.56 6.43
CA GLU A 509 15.10 -9.17 6.06
C GLU A 509 14.70 -8.19 7.17
N PHE A 510 14.22 -8.70 8.30
CA PHE A 510 13.88 -7.95 9.51
C PHE A 510 14.48 -8.65 10.73
N TYR A 511 14.93 -7.89 11.72
CA TYR A 511 15.42 -8.48 12.96
C TYR A 511 15.18 -7.57 14.16
N ILE A 512 15.13 -8.17 15.34
CA ILE A 512 14.97 -7.45 16.60
C ILE A 512 16.34 -6.90 16.99
N SER A 513 16.52 -5.58 16.90
CA SER A 513 17.77 -4.90 17.28
C SER A 513 17.85 -4.65 18.79
N SER A 514 16.70 -4.58 19.47
CA SER A 514 16.61 -4.46 20.93
C SER A 514 15.34 -5.12 21.44
N ASP A 515 15.48 -5.97 22.46
CA ASP A 515 14.37 -6.62 23.15
C ASP A 515 14.30 -6.15 24.60
N GLY A 516 13.36 -5.27 24.88
CA GLY A 516 13.05 -4.81 26.22
C GLY A 516 11.85 -5.52 26.86
N CYS A 517 11.31 -6.58 26.26
CA CYS A 517 10.02 -7.17 26.61
C CYS A 517 10.09 -8.63 27.08
N THR A 518 10.89 -9.49 26.44
CA THR A 518 10.89 -10.93 26.75
C THR A 518 11.23 -11.20 28.22
N GLY A 519 10.42 -12.03 28.87
CA GLY A 519 10.53 -12.39 30.29
C GLY A 519 9.99 -11.33 31.26
N LYS A 520 9.59 -10.14 30.79
CA LYS A 520 8.97 -9.13 31.66
C LYS A 520 7.51 -9.43 31.92
N THR A 521 7.08 -9.14 33.14
CA THR A 521 5.68 -9.09 33.55
C THR A 521 5.25 -7.64 33.63
N LEU A 522 4.26 -7.26 32.82
CA LEU A 522 3.67 -5.94 32.76
C LEU A 522 2.43 -5.91 33.66
N GLY A 523 2.44 -5.07 34.69
CA GLY A 523 1.23 -4.71 35.43
C GLY A 523 0.35 -3.75 34.63
N TYR A 524 -0.83 -3.40 35.18
CA TYR A 524 -1.74 -2.43 34.56
C TYR A 524 -1.03 -1.12 34.22
N GLY A 525 -1.18 -0.66 32.98
CA GLY A 525 -0.60 0.57 32.46
C GLY A 525 0.90 0.52 32.18
N GLN A 526 1.59 -0.57 32.53
CA GLN A 526 3.02 -0.72 32.24
C GLN A 526 3.26 -1.12 30.79
N SER A 527 4.43 -0.72 30.29
CA SER A 527 4.84 -0.97 28.91
C SER A 527 6.27 -1.47 28.82
N CYS A 528 6.58 -2.13 27.70
CA CYS A 528 7.92 -2.46 27.28
C CYS A 528 8.08 -2.14 25.79
N GLN A 529 9.33 -2.04 25.32
CA GLN A 529 9.64 -1.69 23.93
C GLN A 529 10.48 -2.77 23.25
N ILE A 530 10.23 -2.91 21.95
CA ILE A 530 10.97 -3.76 21.02
C ILE A 530 11.38 -2.88 19.86
N LYS A 531 12.65 -2.92 19.48
CA LYS A 531 13.13 -2.25 18.28
C LYS A 531 13.32 -3.26 17.17
N VAL A 532 12.76 -2.96 16.01
CA VAL A 532 12.87 -3.79 14.81
C VAL A 532 13.62 -3.01 13.75
N MET A 533 14.59 -3.65 13.13
CA MET A 533 15.41 -3.05 12.08
C MET A 533 15.28 -3.84 10.78
N THR A 534 15.25 -3.11 9.66
CA THR A 534 15.30 -3.70 8.31
C THR A 534 16.74 -4.06 7.93
N ASN A 535 16.91 -5.17 7.20
CA ASN A 535 18.18 -5.62 6.64
C ASN A 535 17.95 -6.23 5.25
N PRO A 536 17.43 -5.48 4.28
CA PRO A 536 17.13 -6.01 2.96
C PRO A 536 18.40 -6.43 2.20
N THR A 537 18.39 -7.63 1.65
CA THR A 537 19.50 -8.23 0.88
C THR A 537 19.21 -8.28 -0.62
N SER A 538 17.97 -8.03 -1.02
CA SER A 538 17.52 -8.04 -2.41
C SER A 538 16.46 -6.96 -2.66
N THR A 539 16.39 -6.46 -3.89
CA THR A 539 15.44 -5.41 -4.28
C THR A 539 13.98 -5.86 -4.22
N GLY A 540 13.08 -4.90 -4.09
CA GLY A 540 11.64 -5.10 -4.07
C GLY A 540 11.04 -5.01 -2.67
N ARG A 541 9.74 -5.33 -2.58
CA ARG A 541 8.98 -5.29 -1.33
C ARG A 541 9.40 -6.40 -0.39
N LYS A 542 9.48 -6.05 0.90
CA LYS A 542 9.83 -6.90 2.05
C LYS A 542 8.68 -6.84 3.03
N ASN A 543 8.15 -8.00 3.41
CA ASN A 543 7.05 -8.12 4.35
C ASN A 543 7.41 -9.12 5.44
N ALA A 544 7.15 -8.74 6.68
CA ALA A 544 7.28 -9.61 7.84
C ALA A 544 6.26 -9.20 8.91
N TYR A 545 6.10 -10.05 9.91
CA TYR A 545 5.36 -9.70 11.12
C TYR A 545 5.99 -10.39 12.33
N LEU A 546 5.95 -9.68 13.46
CA LEU A 546 6.40 -10.16 14.75
C LEU A 546 5.22 -10.82 15.46
N THR A 547 5.42 -12.03 15.94
CA THR A 547 4.50 -12.72 16.85
C THR A 547 5.01 -12.61 18.28
N ILE A 548 4.13 -12.26 19.20
CA ILE A 548 4.43 -11.99 20.61
C ILE A 548 3.59 -12.95 21.47
N SER A 549 4.21 -13.99 22.02
CA SER A 549 3.49 -14.96 22.88
C SER A 549 3.40 -14.46 24.32
N THR A 550 2.26 -14.65 24.98
CA THR A 550 2.02 -14.19 26.35
C THR A 550 1.41 -15.28 27.25
N ASN A 551 1.21 -14.97 28.53
CA ASN A 551 0.41 -15.78 29.44
C ASN A 551 -1.05 -15.30 29.57
N SER A 552 -1.48 -14.28 28.82
CA SER A 552 -2.86 -13.80 28.87
C SER A 552 -3.80 -14.89 28.34
N PRO A 553 -4.87 -15.23 29.07
CA PRO A 553 -5.87 -16.18 28.58
C PRO A 553 -6.71 -15.59 27.43
N ILE A 554 -6.84 -14.26 27.36
CA ILE A 554 -7.61 -13.56 26.33
C ILE A 554 -6.76 -13.36 25.07
N THR A 555 -5.49 -12.99 25.24
CA THR A 555 -4.59 -12.66 24.12
C THR A 555 -3.26 -13.42 24.24
N PRO A 556 -3.26 -14.75 24.04
CA PRO A 556 -2.06 -15.58 24.18
C PRO A 556 -1.01 -15.30 23.10
N LEU A 557 -1.38 -14.67 21.99
CA LEU A 557 -0.51 -14.33 20.88
C LEU A 557 -0.92 -12.99 20.25
N LEU A 558 -0.02 -12.02 20.16
CA LEU A 558 -0.21 -10.73 19.45
C LEU A 558 0.65 -10.67 18.20
N THR A 559 0.29 -9.76 17.30
CA THR A 559 1.05 -9.52 16.08
C THR A 559 1.33 -8.04 15.83
N ALA A 560 2.51 -7.76 15.24
CA ALA A 560 2.90 -6.46 14.70
C ALA A 560 3.44 -6.65 13.27
N GLY A 561 2.88 -5.95 12.27
CA GLY A 561 3.27 -6.09 10.86
C GLY A 561 4.35 -5.09 10.43
N PHE A 562 5.15 -5.46 9.44
CA PHE A 562 6.19 -4.62 8.85
C PHE A 562 6.20 -4.73 7.32
N THR A 563 6.35 -3.61 6.64
CA THR A 563 6.68 -3.57 5.21
C THR A 563 7.77 -2.56 4.91
N ALA A 564 8.60 -2.87 3.91
CA ALA A 564 9.57 -1.95 3.35
C ALA A 564 9.75 -2.22 1.85
N TYR A 565 10.06 -1.19 1.07
CA TYR A 565 10.47 -1.34 -0.32
C TYR A 565 11.95 -1.01 -0.47
N TYR A 566 12.77 -2.00 -0.84
CA TYR A 566 14.20 -1.77 -1.07
C TYR A 566 14.49 -1.55 -2.55
N ASN A 567 15.00 -0.38 -2.90
CA ASN A 567 15.24 0.01 -4.30
C ASN A 567 16.57 -0.50 -4.88
N GLY A 568 17.45 -1.10 -4.06
CA GLY A 568 18.74 -1.64 -4.52
C GLY A 568 19.74 -0.62 -5.04
N THR A 569 19.38 0.66 -5.06
CA THR A 569 20.30 1.72 -5.42
C THR A 569 21.22 1.94 -4.23
N THR A 570 22.34 1.22 -4.23
CA THR A 570 23.56 1.89 -3.82
C THR A 570 23.69 3.10 -4.74
N SER A 571 23.69 4.29 -4.17
CA SER A 571 24.08 5.50 -4.88
C SER A 571 25.32 5.17 -5.70
N SER A 572 25.19 5.15 -7.02
CA SER A 572 26.27 4.98 -7.98
C SER A 572 27.15 6.24 -7.97
N GLY A 573 27.79 6.50 -6.83
CA GLY A 573 29.16 6.98 -6.73
C GLY A 573 29.92 5.84 -6.05
N GLY A 574 30.78 5.16 -6.80
CA GLY A 574 31.29 3.82 -6.47
C GLY A 574 31.74 3.59 -5.01
N GLY A 575 31.31 2.46 -4.44
CA GLY A 575 31.80 1.92 -3.18
C GLY A 575 30.80 0.93 -2.56
N GLY A 576 31.13 -0.36 -2.55
CA GLY A 576 30.29 -1.40 -1.92
C GLY A 576 30.09 -1.17 -0.42
N ASP A 577 28.93 -1.59 0.09
CA ASP A 577 28.53 -1.74 1.51
C ASP A 577 29.65 -1.40 2.49
N GLY A 578 29.71 -0.19 3.03
CA GLY A 578 30.87 0.34 3.76
C GLY A 578 31.22 -0.32 5.11
N ARG A 579 30.83 -1.58 5.38
CA ARG A 579 31.04 -2.29 6.66
C ARG A 579 32.35 -3.09 6.76
N CYS A 580 33.07 -2.94 7.87
CA CYS A 580 34.18 -3.82 8.24
C CYS A 580 33.67 -4.94 9.15
N PHE A 581 33.11 -6.01 8.58
CA PHE A 581 32.43 -7.10 9.30
C PHE A 581 33.19 -7.66 10.50
N ILE A 582 34.48 -7.99 10.36
CA ILE A 582 35.30 -8.54 11.45
C ILE A 582 35.55 -7.50 12.55
N ALA A 583 35.76 -6.24 12.17
CA ALA A 583 35.98 -5.17 13.14
C ALA A 583 34.68 -4.84 13.90
N THR A 584 33.53 -4.75 13.22
CA THR A 584 32.23 -4.54 13.86
C THR A 584 31.87 -5.71 14.79
N ALA A 585 32.17 -6.95 14.41
CA ALA A 585 31.95 -8.12 15.28
C ALA A 585 32.85 -8.11 16.53
N ALA A 586 34.08 -7.60 16.42
CA ALA A 586 35.01 -7.51 17.54
C ALA A 586 34.74 -6.32 18.46
N TYR A 587 34.46 -5.13 17.92
CA TYR A 587 34.28 -3.89 18.69
C TYR A 587 32.82 -3.61 19.10
N GLY A 588 31.86 -4.39 18.59
CA GLY A 588 30.47 -4.39 19.05
C GLY A 588 29.59 -3.28 18.48
N SER A 589 30.16 -2.27 17.82
CA SER A 589 29.40 -1.22 17.14
C SER A 589 30.06 -0.81 15.82
N TYR A 590 29.22 -0.45 14.85
CA TYR A 590 29.64 0.13 13.57
C TYR A 590 30.18 1.56 13.70
N LEU A 591 29.73 2.27 14.75
CA LEU A 591 30.11 3.65 15.08
C LEU A 591 31.26 3.72 16.09
N GLU A 592 31.87 2.59 16.42
CA GLU A 592 33.02 2.60 17.31
C GLU A 592 34.22 3.30 16.63
N PRO A 593 34.97 4.17 17.33
CA PRO A 593 36.07 4.96 16.76
C PRO A 593 37.14 4.16 15.98
N HIS A 594 37.64 3.05 16.52
CA HIS A 594 38.61 2.17 15.87
C HIS A 594 38.03 1.53 14.59
N VAL A 595 36.74 1.17 14.60
CA VAL A 595 36.03 0.66 13.41
C VAL A 595 35.90 1.76 12.35
N MET A 596 35.58 2.99 12.76
CA MET A 596 35.53 4.14 11.85
C MET A 596 36.90 4.46 11.25
N THR A 597 37.99 4.37 12.02
CA THR A 597 39.36 4.54 11.51
C THR A 597 39.70 3.53 10.42
N LEU A 598 39.40 2.25 10.62
CA LEU A 598 39.63 1.20 9.60
C LEU A 598 38.77 1.40 8.35
N ARG A 599 37.53 1.85 8.51
CA ARG A 599 36.62 2.18 7.39
C ARG A 599 37.14 3.37 6.60
N ASN A 600 37.56 4.44 7.27
CA ASN A 600 38.17 5.60 6.63
C ASN A 600 39.46 5.22 5.88
N PHE A 601 40.28 4.33 6.44
CA PHE A 601 41.47 3.83 5.76
C PHE A 601 41.11 3.05 4.49
N ARG A 602 40.11 2.15 4.56
CA ARG A 602 39.59 1.44 3.39
C ARG A 602 39.12 2.41 2.32
N ASP A 603 38.29 3.38 2.71
CA ASP A 603 37.60 4.26 1.77
C ASP A 603 38.54 5.26 1.12
N ARG A 604 39.48 5.83 1.89
CA ARG A 604 40.40 6.86 1.39
C ARG A 604 41.66 6.29 0.73
N PHE A 605 42.10 5.08 1.10
CA PHE A 605 43.38 4.53 0.63
C PHE A 605 43.28 3.19 -0.11
N LEU A 606 42.42 2.25 0.34
CA LEU A 606 42.32 0.94 -0.31
C LEU A 606 41.46 0.99 -1.58
N LEU A 607 40.29 1.64 -1.53
CA LEU A 607 39.38 1.69 -2.68
C LEU A 607 39.88 2.58 -3.82
N THR A 608 40.80 3.50 -3.52
CA THR A 608 41.41 4.40 -4.51
C THR A 608 42.42 3.70 -5.42
N ASN A 609 42.89 2.48 -5.08
CA ASN A 609 43.89 1.74 -5.84
C ASN A 609 43.41 0.34 -6.30
N PRO A 610 43.81 -0.18 -7.49
CA PRO A 610 43.33 -1.46 -8.02
C PRO A 610 43.60 -2.68 -7.11
N LEU A 611 44.80 -2.77 -6.52
CA LEU A 611 45.16 -3.86 -5.60
C LEU A 611 44.34 -3.79 -4.30
N GLY A 612 44.10 -2.59 -3.79
CA GLY A 612 43.27 -2.38 -2.61
C GLY A 612 41.81 -2.74 -2.85
N ARG A 613 41.26 -2.45 -4.04
CA ARG A 613 39.92 -2.90 -4.42
C ARG A 613 39.80 -4.42 -4.45
N GLU A 614 40.79 -5.13 -4.94
CA GLU A 614 40.76 -6.61 -4.98
C GLU A 614 40.91 -7.22 -3.58
N PHE A 615 41.77 -6.64 -2.74
CA PHE A 615 41.86 -7.00 -1.33
C PHE A 615 40.52 -6.80 -0.60
N VAL A 616 39.86 -5.67 -0.83
CA VAL A 616 38.54 -5.38 -0.26
C VAL A 616 37.52 -6.39 -0.78
N LYS A 617 37.46 -6.70 -2.08
CA LYS A 617 36.54 -7.74 -2.58
C LYS A 617 36.75 -9.09 -1.90
N LEU A 618 38.00 -9.51 -1.72
CA LEU A 618 38.34 -10.75 -1.02
C LEU A 618 37.86 -10.71 0.44
N TYR A 619 38.10 -9.59 1.13
CA TYR A 619 37.61 -9.37 2.49
C TYR A 619 36.09 -9.50 2.56
N TYR A 620 35.32 -8.88 1.66
CA TYR A 620 33.86 -8.95 1.66
C TYR A 620 33.32 -10.34 1.33
N ARG A 621 34.07 -11.12 0.54
CA ARG A 621 33.68 -12.51 0.21
C ARG A 621 33.80 -13.46 1.40
N TYR A 622 34.81 -13.29 2.24
CA TYR A 622 35.12 -14.26 3.30
C TYR A 622 34.85 -13.76 4.72
N SER A 623 34.79 -12.45 4.95
CA SER A 623 34.62 -11.89 6.29
C SER A 623 33.24 -12.09 6.93
N PRO A 624 32.09 -12.15 6.21
CA PRO A 624 30.78 -12.32 6.86
C PRO A 624 30.64 -13.60 7.72
N PRO A 625 30.96 -14.82 7.23
CA PRO A 625 30.87 -16.04 8.05
C PRO A 625 31.89 -16.05 9.20
N ILE A 626 33.08 -15.48 8.98
CA ILE A 626 34.11 -15.34 10.03
C ILE A 626 33.64 -14.38 11.13
N ALA A 627 33.02 -13.28 10.75
CA ALA A 627 32.49 -12.28 11.68
C ALA A 627 31.32 -12.82 12.51
N GLN A 628 30.46 -13.65 11.93
CA GLN A 628 29.41 -14.37 12.68
C GLN A 628 30.02 -15.29 13.74
N TYR A 629 31.09 -16.02 13.41
CA TYR A 629 31.76 -16.93 14.35
C TYR A 629 32.46 -16.21 15.52
N ILE A 630 32.99 -14.99 15.29
CA ILE A 630 33.67 -14.18 16.32
C ILE A 630 32.67 -13.50 17.27
N ARG A 631 31.47 -13.15 16.78
CA ARG A 631 30.49 -12.29 17.46
C ARG A 631 30.06 -12.79 18.84
N ASP A 632 30.03 -14.10 19.05
CA ASP A 632 29.53 -14.71 20.28
C ASP A 632 30.66 -15.19 21.21
N LYS A 633 31.93 -14.93 20.85
CA LYS A 633 33.11 -15.46 21.54
C LYS A 633 34.01 -14.35 22.06
N GLU A 634 33.87 -13.98 23.33
CA GLU A 634 34.58 -12.84 23.92
C GLU A 634 36.12 -13.00 23.86
N GLY A 635 36.64 -14.22 24.02
CA GLY A 635 38.06 -14.51 23.86
C GLY A 635 38.59 -14.23 22.44
N LEU A 636 37.81 -14.56 21.39
CA LEU A 636 38.18 -14.26 20.01
C LEU A 636 38.07 -12.77 19.71
N LYS A 637 37.10 -12.07 20.28
CA LYS A 637 37.03 -10.60 20.15
C LYS A 637 38.27 -9.94 20.74
N ILE A 638 38.75 -10.38 21.90
CA ILE A 638 39.98 -9.85 22.52
C ILE A 638 41.18 -10.06 21.59
N VAL A 639 41.33 -11.27 21.01
CA VAL A 639 42.41 -11.57 20.06
C VAL A 639 42.31 -10.69 18.81
N VAL A 640 41.12 -10.54 18.24
CA VAL A 640 40.89 -9.72 17.04
C VAL A 640 41.13 -8.23 17.34
N ARG A 641 40.68 -7.72 18.49
CA ARG A 641 41.00 -6.36 18.96
C ARG A 641 42.51 -6.20 19.06
N ALA A 642 43.21 -7.11 19.73
CA ALA A 642 44.68 -7.06 19.90
C ALA A 642 45.44 -7.08 18.56
N LEU A 643 44.96 -7.81 17.55
CA LEU A 643 45.56 -7.83 16.21
C LEU A 643 45.28 -6.56 15.40
N LEU A 644 44.09 -5.96 15.58
CA LEU A 644 43.70 -4.76 14.83
C LEU A 644 44.21 -3.47 15.48
N THR A 645 44.41 -3.42 16.80
CA THR A 645 44.83 -2.21 17.52
C THR A 645 46.16 -1.62 17.01
N PRO A 646 47.23 -2.40 16.74
CA PRO A 646 48.46 -1.86 16.17
C PRO A 646 48.25 -1.19 14.81
N LEU A 647 47.37 -1.75 13.98
CA LEU A 647 47.02 -1.18 12.68
C LEU A 647 46.22 0.12 12.84
N VAL A 648 45.27 0.17 13.77
CA VAL A 648 44.49 1.37 14.09
C VAL A 648 45.41 2.49 14.58
N LEU A 649 46.31 2.19 15.53
CA LEU A 649 47.29 3.16 16.05
C LEU A 649 48.24 3.65 14.98
N PHE A 650 48.65 2.79 14.05
CA PHE A 650 49.48 3.18 12.91
C PHE A 650 48.76 4.16 11.97
N ILE A 651 47.45 3.95 11.74
CA ILE A 651 46.62 4.81 10.90
C ILE A 651 46.34 6.16 11.59
N GLU A 652 46.10 6.16 12.90
CA GLU A 652 45.81 7.38 13.69
C GLU A 652 47.07 8.22 13.97
N HIS A 653 48.24 7.59 14.11
CA HIS A 653 49.50 8.25 14.47
C HIS A 653 50.65 7.90 13.49
N PRO A 654 50.62 8.42 12.26
CA PRO A 654 51.55 8.03 11.19
C PRO A 654 53.04 8.30 11.51
N LEU A 655 53.36 9.34 12.30
CA LEU A 655 54.73 9.63 12.73
C LEU A 655 55.25 8.64 13.78
N SER A 656 54.41 8.28 14.75
CA SER A 656 54.70 7.28 15.79
C SER A 656 54.84 5.89 15.19
N GLY A 657 53.99 5.57 14.21
CA GLY A 657 54.03 4.32 13.45
C GLY A 657 55.32 4.16 12.64
N LEU A 658 55.79 5.24 11.99
CA LEU A 658 57.06 5.24 11.24
C LEU A 658 58.27 5.01 12.17
N LEU A 659 58.27 5.61 13.36
CA LEU A 659 59.33 5.43 14.37
C LEU A 659 59.36 3.99 14.92
N LEU A 660 58.20 3.36 15.12
CA LEU A 660 58.10 1.94 15.52
C LEU A 660 58.61 0.99 14.43
N LEU A 661 58.29 1.26 13.16
CA LEU A 661 58.77 0.48 12.02
C LEU A 661 60.29 0.63 11.80
N LEU A 662 60.81 1.85 11.92
CA LEU A 662 62.25 2.12 11.88
C LEU A 662 62.98 1.51 13.09
N GLY A 663 62.35 1.48 14.27
CA GLY A 663 62.87 0.80 15.46
C GLY A 663 62.93 -0.71 15.31
N LEU A 664 61.91 -1.34 14.72
CA LEU A 664 61.88 -2.78 14.45
C LEU A 664 62.90 -3.19 13.37
N VAL A 665 63.00 -2.41 12.28
CA VAL A 665 64.00 -2.63 11.23
C VAL A 665 65.41 -2.38 11.77
N GLY A 666 65.62 -1.32 12.55
CA GLY A 666 66.87 -1.01 13.22
C GLY A 666 67.28 -2.09 14.22
N GLY A 667 66.33 -2.65 14.98
CA GLY A 667 66.55 -3.76 15.90
C GLY A 667 66.97 -5.05 15.18
N VAL A 668 66.34 -5.38 14.05
CA VAL A 668 66.71 -6.55 13.22
C VAL A 668 68.07 -6.36 12.56
N VAL A 669 68.41 -5.15 12.12
CA VAL A 669 69.74 -4.82 11.54
C VAL A 669 70.83 -4.83 12.62
N ALA A 670 70.56 -4.30 13.81
CA ALA A 670 71.48 -4.33 14.95
C ALA A 670 71.71 -5.77 15.46
N PHE A 671 70.66 -6.59 15.51
CA PHE A 671 70.74 -8.01 15.86
C PHE A 671 71.53 -8.81 14.82
N ARG A 672 71.40 -8.47 13.52
CA ARG A 672 72.20 -9.05 12.43
C ARG A 672 73.67 -8.60 12.45
N ARG A 673 73.96 -7.33 12.79
CA ARG A 673 75.34 -6.84 12.93
C ARG A 673 76.07 -7.42 14.15
N LYS A 674 75.38 -7.66 15.27
CA LYS A 674 75.98 -8.33 16.44
C LYS A 674 76.34 -9.80 16.21
N ARG A 675 75.71 -10.47 15.23
CA ARG A 675 76.03 -11.86 14.85
C ARG A 675 77.11 -11.98 13.75
N GLY A 676 77.56 -10.87 13.15
CA GLY A 676 78.59 -10.85 12.10
C GLY A 676 79.98 -10.39 12.55
N ILE A 677 80.23 -10.24 13.86
CA ILE A 677 81.54 -9.85 14.44
C ILE A 677 82.06 -10.94 15.41
N ALA A 678 81.56 -12.17 15.27
CA ALA A 678 82.12 -13.36 15.91
C ALA A 678 82.44 -14.40 14.83
N SER A 679 83.48 -14.10 14.05
CA SER A 679 84.29 -15.05 13.29
C SER A 679 85.72 -14.53 13.27
#